data_AF-A0A9P9QCC5-F1
#
_entry.id   AF-A0A9P9QCC5-F1
#
_cell.length_a   1.000
_cell.length_b   1.000
_cell.length_c   1.000
_cell.angle_alpha   90.00
_cell.angle_beta   90.00
_cell.angle_gamma   90.00
#
_symmetry.space_group_name_H-M   'P 1'
#
loop_
_entity.id
_entity.type
_entity.pdbx_description
1 polymer ?
#
loop_
_entity_poly.entity_id
_entity_poly.type
_entity_poly.pdbx_seq_one_letter_code
_entity_poly.pdbx_strand_id
1 'polypeptide(L)'
;MKPNPSSQLALQAQGDTHFRSIGNLLQKVVTSAWINGPYVIFPTWPNELGKAPLGANFARQAQTWKTEATIYQLDYGCQKAVVNNITAELDSDFKYLEFSTSNDCTYRVDRPESKALSSSDMLDTGGALWGSHVGANLSSHCQSDVDVVFVSTPWQRERINVSVENPGPYSLSWEMVDGSPKPAQNTSILSHICASEYYQAEIPITISISQFKTVVDFNTTLFSEKRSAISEASLDKLSLRGFGMNKTWENYLSGTLHAAQNSNDTSRKAQFGGVGALLGALYDWNVTDMVQQQDIQEQASKIQGRIFGELIHNSINQENGHVLTTSQGAVIEIQRRIIVLPEIAIALIVIIVLSISLLAYTAWATHLGRRPLHLQQDPATVIATASLIAAKPHPCPNIADLTETTLLDADSELQHNRYLIYPDGTLKEESAQPIVDVQDIGSKELSKPIHNRSRDPSGLQVWALLALLSFLVSLVVAILVLRSLSDSNKLYRTAFVYQATIHAFKSVTFAPFPILPTLLAIGVSLWWDMIYKTFRRLQPLLAMCRRESSIKGSSGLSYQSSYVGWTAAKAAMHRHWLLGFVALGSVACQLLVISMSALFERESDTLLNTMQVDRAIEPRQLPFLHSDTFDDALLAFGRRKLPGRIVANTFSHLQSNWMYSATIQLALDGTEPSWSKDGWSFTPASFRALPDAANSTKIQNVGENVDEHGIFAPSVNITLETSAIRGRLECSPLDEDIANVSSWLETVRFERFSNSTKGPVTNSVGYDLTPNMFTHNSTSPLTHPGRLACCLNSSQSNEQGTVAIGYWSTNNGKYYPHSSAPWPINMTVKWIHGSASPWPADIEFLKDKEALSGYTPNQSSFMFSKVPVLQAMNCEPIIERAEAKITVDFETGNIQSYSITSQPQPAPEAWSDPFVLRQVRSKVDIERKIHYDEVDANVTTSYGVLFMDALLGAADLPQIEGYSTNVGGNILGKRLTDTSEQSGNNVLLETSYMAEDVVIDDTFKIRDRLNGLNMDIMSYAMLKQANGDPEALLNFTTMLSHAQHTFSTFFQHFASMNARPNATFGAYQDIDDNSLEEVLASNKSQRFAESGSGSYFPEFKYEKLNTSRTLDATVTTRIEFLRMNKVATWISIACLAWLISISLAVLILKHSYFSHLLYDVESLAEFLVLVAGSESLLKLVRDNDVKLLQKSKTHMTKLGWFRAPDGAIRWGVEVVGDVGLGAVEWVEK
;
A
#
# COMPACT_ATOMS: atom_id res chain seq x y z
N MET A 1 3.94 -12.83 21.31
CA MET A 1 5.10 -13.17 22.17
C MET A 1 5.00 -12.37 23.46
N LYS A 2 5.47 -12.92 24.59
CA LYS A 2 5.66 -12.21 25.86
C LYS A 2 7.06 -12.53 26.42
N PRO A 3 7.66 -11.63 27.22
CA PRO A 3 8.92 -11.93 27.90
C PRO A 3 8.72 -13.10 28.88
N ASN A 4 9.72 -13.96 29.01
CA ASN A 4 9.65 -15.11 29.91
C ASN A 4 9.70 -14.64 31.37
N PRO A 5 8.67 -14.86 32.21
CA PRO A 5 8.64 -14.34 33.58
C PRO A 5 9.58 -15.09 34.54
N SER A 6 10.08 -16.27 34.16
CA SER A 6 10.94 -17.12 35.02
C SER A 6 12.43 -17.01 34.70
N SER A 7 12.81 -16.24 33.69
CA SER A 7 14.21 -16.05 33.29
C SER A 7 14.48 -14.60 32.91
N GLN A 8 15.63 -14.08 33.34
CA GLN A 8 16.11 -12.78 32.89
C GLN A 8 16.39 -12.82 31.38
N LEU A 9 16.00 -11.77 30.65
CA LEU A 9 16.26 -11.68 29.22
C LEU A 9 17.78 -11.57 28.98
N ALA A 10 18.35 -12.53 28.24
CA ALA A 10 19.78 -12.53 27.91
C ALA A 10 20.05 -11.47 26.83
N LEU A 11 20.64 -10.35 27.23
CA LEU A 11 20.99 -9.26 26.33
C LEU A 11 22.30 -9.60 25.62
N GLN A 12 22.19 -10.00 24.36
CA GLN A 12 23.35 -10.28 23.52
C GLN A 12 23.29 -9.43 22.26
N ALA A 13 24.32 -8.60 22.08
CA ALA A 13 24.51 -7.87 20.86
C ALA A 13 25.34 -8.68 19.87
N GLN A 14 24.85 -8.78 18.65
CA GLN A 14 25.56 -9.36 17.52
C GLN A 14 25.95 -8.25 16.52
N GLY A 15 26.77 -8.58 15.52
CA GLY A 15 27.15 -7.60 14.49
C GLY A 15 25.94 -7.03 13.73
N ASP A 16 24.89 -7.83 13.58
CA ASP A 16 23.63 -7.41 12.96
C ASP A 16 22.87 -6.35 13.79
N THR A 17 23.03 -6.34 15.11
CA THR A 17 22.38 -5.40 16.03
C THR A 17 22.94 -4.00 15.83
N HIS A 18 24.26 -3.89 15.66
CA HIS A 18 24.94 -2.64 15.33
C HIS A 18 24.52 -2.15 13.95
N PHE A 19 24.56 -3.06 12.95
CA PHE A 19 24.15 -2.77 11.58
C PHE A 19 22.72 -2.22 11.48
N ARG A 20 21.75 -2.87 12.16
CA ARG A 20 20.34 -2.43 12.20
C ARG A 20 20.16 -1.08 12.88
N SER A 21 20.88 -0.85 13.98
CA SER A 21 20.84 0.43 14.70
C SER A 21 21.36 1.57 13.83
N ILE A 22 22.52 1.39 13.18
CA ILE A 22 23.13 2.37 12.26
C ILE A 22 22.20 2.62 11.07
N GLY A 23 21.69 1.56 10.44
CA GLY A 23 20.81 1.65 9.28
C GLY A 23 19.53 2.45 9.56
N ASN A 24 18.91 2.28 10.73
CA ASN A 24 17.74 3.09 11.10
C ASN A 24 18.08 4.55 11.41
N LEU A 25 19.13 4.78 12.21
CA LEU A 25 19.48 6.11 12.68
C LEU A 25 19.98 7.01 11.55
N LEU A 26 20.85 6.47 10.67
CA LEU A 26 21.48 7.23 9.60
C LEU A 26 20.67 7.23 8.30
N GLN A 27 20.14 6.07 7.84
CA GLN A 27 19.38 6.00 6.57
C GLN A 27 17.89 6.30 6.72
N LYS A 28 17.37 6.43 7.95
CA LYS A 28 15.93 6.55 8.25
C LYS A 28 15.08 5.38 7.71
N VAL A 29 15.69 4.20 7.55
CA VAL A 29 15.02 2.97 7.09
C VAL A 29 14.42 2.22 8.28
N VAL A 30 13.22 1.68 8.14
CA VAL A 30 12.59 0.83 9.17
C VAL A 30 13.22 -0.56 9.08
N THR A 31 13.80 -1.07 10.18
CA THR A 31 14.34 -2.45 10.25
C THR A 31 13.34 -3.46 10.82
N SER A 32 12.37 -2.99 11.60
CA SER A 32 11.31 -3.79 12.23
C SER A 32 10.09 -2.92 12.49
N ALA A 33 8.89 -3.43 12.19
CA ALA A 33 7.64 -2.75 12.50
C ALA A 33 7.35 -2.68 14.01
N TRP A 34 8.05 -3.47 14.81
CA TRP A 34 7.86 -3.61 16.26
C TRP A 34 8.63 -2.60 17.10
N ILE A 35 9.48 -1.76 16.48
CA ILE A 35 10.27 -0.74 17.16
C ILE A 35 9.78 0.63 16.71
N ASN A 36 9.21 1.41 17.62
CA ASN A 36 8.69 2.74 17.35
C ASN A 36 9.34 3.77 18.30
N GLY A 37 10.45 4.38 17.85
CA GLY A 37 11.21 5.33 18.65
C GLY A 37 11.71 4.70 19.96
N PRO A 38 11.37 5.23 21.14
CA PRO A 38 11.76 4.66 22.43
C PRO A 38 10.93 3.44 22.87
N TYR A 39 9.93 3.05 22.07
CA TYR A 39 9.01 1.97 22.39
C TYR A 39 9.34 0.69 21.63
N VAL A 40 9.26 -0.43 22.33
CA VAL A 40 9.45 -1.78 21.80
C VAL A 40 8.18 -2.57 22.05
N ILE A 41 7.49 -2.91 20.98
CA ILE A 41 6.26 -3.70 21.04
C ILE A 41 6.63 -5.17 20.87
N PHE A 42 6.18 -6.04 21.76
CA PHE A 42 6.41 -7.46 21.59
C PHE A 42 5.60 -8.00 20.40
N PRO A 43 6.21 -8.77 19.48
CA PRO A 43 5.53 -9.22 18.27
C PRO A 43 4.24 -10.00 18.54
N THR A 44 3.18 -9.64 17.82
CA THR A 44 1.87 -10.30 17.86
C THR A 44 1.36 -10.52 16.43
N TRP A 45 0.84 -11.72 16.13
CA TRP A 45 0.42 -12.05 14.77
C TRP A 45 -0.73 -13.07 14.78
N PRO A 46 -1.53 -13.15 13.70
CA PRO A 46 -2.53 -14.19 13.53
C PRO A 46 -1.90 -15.59 13.50
N ASN A 47 -2.52 -16.56 14.19
CA ASN A 47 -2.02 -17.95 14.24
C ASN A 47 -1.84 -18.59 12.85
N GLU A 48 -2.56 -18.12 11.83
CA GLU A 48 -2.47 -18.58 10.44
C GLU A 48 -1.09 -18.37 9.79
N LEU A 49 -0.29 -17.39 10.26
CA LEU A 49 1.04 -17.12 9.68
C LEU A 49 2.11 -18.15 10.07
N GLY A 50 1.90 -18.93 11.14
CA GLY A 50 2.81 -19.99 11.62
C GLY A 50 4.13 -19.50 12.23
N LYS A 51 4.80 -18.51 11.63
CA LYS A 51 6.05 -17.89 12.14
C LYS A 51 5.82 -16.42 12.50
N ALA A 52 6.58 -15.95 13.50
CA ALA A 52 6.56 -14.55 13.92
C ALA A 52 7.09 -13.64 12.79
N PRO A 53 6.33 -12.63 12.35
CA PRO A 53 6.81 -11.71 11.35
C PRO A 53 7.69 -10.66 12.06
N LEU A 54 9.02 -10.73 11.93
CA LEU A 54 9.96 -9.88 12.69
C LEU A 54 10.53 -8.70 11.87
N GLY A 55 10.36 -8.72 10.55
CA GLY A 55 10.87 -7.72 9.62
C GLY A 55 10.19 -6.36 9.67
N ALA A 56 10.54 -5.50 8.71
CA ALA A 56 10.01 -4.15 8.61
C ALA A 56 8.59 -4.09 8.02
N ASN A 57 8.24 -5.04 7.17
CA ASN A 57 6.94 -5.10 6.51
C ASN A 57 6.41 -6.55 6.45
N PHE A 58 5.12 -6.74 6.70
CA PHE A 58 4.48 -8.06 6.71
C PHE A 58 3.53 -8.25 5.51
N ALA A 59 3.64 -7.36 4.52
CA ALA A 59 2.67 -7.19 3.44
C ALA A 59 2.41 -8.49 2.66
N ARG A 60 1.14 -8.91 2.71
CA ARG A 60 0.54 -9.86 1.75
C ARG A 60 -0.75 -9.28 1.19
N GLN A 61 -1.57 -8.66 2.05
CA GLN A 61 -2.81 -7.95 1.72
C GLN A 61 -3.04 -6.80 2.71
N ALA A 62 -3.84 -5.81 2.32
CA ALA A 62 -4.20 -4.69 3.20
C ALA A 62 -5.12 -5.17 4.32
N GLN A 63 -4.67 -5.08 5.57
CA GLN A 63 -5.39 -5.57 6.75
C GLN A 63 -5.11 -4.68 7.96
N THR A 64 -6.00 -4.68 8.94
CA THR A 64 -5.79 -4.03 10.24
C THR A 64 -5.97 -5.04 11.37
N TRP A 65 -4.97 -5.21 12.23
CA TRP A 65 -5.06 -6.09 13.40
C TRP A 65 -5.26 -5.25 14.66
N LYS A 66 -6.20 -5.63 15.52
CA LYS A 66 -6.43 -5.02 16.83
C LYS A 66 -6.31 -6.06 17.92
N THR A 67 -5.38 -5.89 18.85
CA THR A 67 -5.15 -6.81 19.97
C THR A 67 -4.42 -6.11 21.11
N GLU A 68 -4.30 -6.77 22.27
CA GLU A 68 -3.45 -6.29 23.37
C GLU A 68 -2.01 -6.80 23.20
N ALA A 69 -1.04 -5.93 23.46
CA ALA A 69 0.37 -6.29 23.43
C ALA A 69 1.13 -5.68 24.61
N THR A 70 2.19 -6.36 25.02
CA THR A 70 3.16 -5.83 25.98
C THR A 70 4.10 -4.88 25.25
N ILE A 71 4.29 -3.68 25.82
CA ILE A 71 5.17 -2.65 25.28
C ILE A 71 6.18 -2.27 26.35
N TYR A 72 7.45 -2.19 25.96
CA TYR A 72 8.54 -1.64 26.76
C TYR A 72 8.88 -0.23 26.28
N GLN A 73 9.22 0.65 27.20
CA GLN A 73 9.68 2.02 26.93
C GLN A 73 11.01 2.27 27.64
N LEU A 74 11.96 2.87 26.92
CA LEU A 74 13.08 3.59 27.52
C LEU A 74 12.73 5.08 27.64
N ASP A 75 12.81 5.62 28.85
CA ASP A 75 12.75 7.05 29.12
C ASP A 75 14.19 7.54 29.33
N TYR A 76 14.71 8.30 28.36
CA TYR A 76 16.10 8.78 28.36
C TYR A 76 16.13 10.30 28.40
N GLY A 77 16.40 10.85 29.59
CA GLY A 77 16.40 12.28 29.86
C GLY A 77 17.81 12.82 30.08
N CYS A 78 18.21 13.84 29.32
CA CYS A 78 19.49 14.53 29.49
C CYS A 78 19.32 15.94 30.03
N GLN A 79 20.29 16.41 30.80
CA GLN A 79 20.39 17.78 31.27
C GLN A 79 21.76 18.35 30.90
N LYS A 80 21.79 19.59 30.42
CA LYS A 80 23.04 20.28 30.07
C LYS A 80 23.82 20.61 31.36
N ALA A 81 25.08 20.19 31.40
CA ALA A 81 25.99 20.45 32.51
C ALA A 81 26.91 21.63 32.19
N VAL A 82 27.06 22.56 33.14
CA VAL A 82 28.05 23.65 33.08
C VAL A 82 29.34 23.15 33.70
N VAL A 83 30.40 23.11 32.89
CA VAL A 83 31.72 22.59 33.27
C VAL A 83 32.57 23.71 33.87
N ASN A 84 33.06 23.52 35.10
CA ASN A 84 33.84 24.53 35.84
C ASN A 84 35.35 24.26 35.79
N ASN A 85 35.76 23.01 35.96
CA ASN A 85 37.16 22.59 35.90
C ASN A 85 37.26 21.25 35.16
N ILE A 86 38.29 21.08 34.34
CA ILE A 86 38.57 19.83 33.64
C ILE A 86 40.00 19.42 33.95
N THR A 87 40.17 18.20 34.43
CA THR A 87 41.46 17.57 34.65
C THR A 87 41.59 16.37 33.73
N ALA A 88 42.69 16.35 32.97
CA ALA A 88 43.07 15.24 32.11
C ALA A 88 44.37 14.65 32.64
N GLU A 89 44.37 13.39 33.07
CA GLU A 89 45.58 12.69 33.49
C GLU A 89 46.27 12.07 32.26
N LEU A 90 47.37 12.69 31.85
CA LEU A 90 48.18 12.29 30.69
C LEU A 90 49.41 11.52 31.17
N ASP A 91 49.29 10.19 31.27
CA ASP A 91 50.44 9.29 31.21
C ASP A 91 50.52 8.71 29.77
N SER A 92 51.59 7.98 29.47
CA SER A 92 51.76 7.13 28.27
C SER A 92 50.51 6.29 27.95
N ASP A 93 49.69 5.99 28.96
CA ASP A 93 48.33 5.48 28.86
C ASP A 93 47.35 6.43 29.58
N PHE A 94 46.77 7.42 28.90
CA PHE A 94 45.69 8.23 29.44
C PHE A 94 44.51 7.36 29.90
N LYS A 95 44.09 7.50 31.16
CA LYS A 95 43.05 6.63 31.75
C LYS A 95 41.64 7.23 31.72
N TYR A 96 41.49 8.56 31.88
CA TYR A 96 40.17 9.20 31.99
C TYR A 96 40.19 10.74 31.86
N LEU A 97 39.04 11.31 31.52
CA LEU A 97 38.73 12.75 31.65
C LEU A 97 37.84 12.96 32.88
N GLU A 98 38.22 13.89 33.76
CA GLU A 98 37.43 14.25 34.94
C GLU A 98 37.03 15.72 34.86
N PHE A 99 35.77 16.01 35.13
CA PHE A 99 35.27 17.38 35.16
C PHE A 99 34.30 17.63 36.31
N SER A 100 34.36 18.84 36.87
CA SER A 100 33.44 19.31 37.90
C SER A 100 32.36 20.21 37.31
N THR A 101 31.15 20.05 37.83
CA THR A 101 29.98 20.85 37.43
C THR A 101 29.69 21.97 38.42
N SER A 102 28.80 22.90 38.04
CA SER A 102 28.32 23.99 38.92
C SER A 102 27.68 23.54 40.23
N ASN A 103 27.27 22.27 40.33
CA ASN A 103 26.57 21.71 41.50
C ASN A 103 27.51 20.93 42.43
N ASP A 104 28.82 21.13 42.31
CA ASP A 104 29.87 20.40 43.04
C ASP A 104 29.81 18.86 42.83
N CYS A 105 29.21 18.42 41.73
CA CYS A 105 29.29 17.03 41.26
C CYS A 105 30.47 16.88 40.32
N THR A 106 31.30 15.87 40.57
CA THR A 106 32.44 15.52 39.73
C THR A 106 32.11 14.27 38.93
N TYR A 107 32.32 14.33 37.62
CA TYR A 107 32.09 13.22 36.71
C TYR A 107 33.39 12.83 36.02
N ARG A 108 33.56 11.53 35.83
CA ARG A 108 34.68 10.89 35.17
C ARG A 108 34.19 10.13 33.94
N VAL A 109 34.86 10.34 32.81
CA VAL A 109 34.64 9.63 31.54
C VAL A 109 35.93 8.87 31.25
N ASP A 110 35.89 7.55 31.38
CA ASP A 110 37.04 6.71 31.08
C ASP A 110 37.34 6.68 29.58
N ARG A 111 38.62 6.50 29.24
CA ARG A 111 39.04 6.32 27.84
C ARG A 111 38.48 4.99 27.30
N PRO A 112 37.94 4.96 26.07
CA PRO A 112 37.76 3.69 25.36
C PRO A 112 39.14 3.07 25.11
N GLU A 113 39.41 1.84 25.60
CA GLU A 113 40.68 1.09 25.35
C GLU A 113 40.94 0.74 23.86
N SER A 114 40.54 1.58 22.90
CA SER A 114 40.86 1.36 21.51
C SER A 114 42.36 1.67 21.28
N LYS A 115 43.02 0.77 20.53
CA LYS A 115 44.41 0.94 20.07
C LYS A 115 44.55 2.07 19.04
N ALA A 116 43.44 2.58 18.50
CA ALA A 116 43.38 3.61 17.47
C ALA A 116 43.31 5.03 18.05
N LEU A 117 42.78 5.20 19.27
CA LEU A 117 42.60 6.49 19.91
C LEU A 117 43.76 6.80 20.85
N SER A 118 44.78 7.54 20.42
CA SER A 118 45.63 8.24 21.38
C SER A 118 44.83 9.42 21.94
N SER A 119 44.64 9.46 23.24
CA SER A 119 43.81 10.44 23.96
C SER A 119 44.33 11.88 23.91
N SER A 120 45.64 12.03 23.71
CA SER A 120 46.25 13.32 23.43
C SER A 120 45.73 13.87 22.10
N ASP A 121 45.45 12.98 21.14
CA ASP A 121 44.97 13.35 19.82
C ASP A 121 43.51 13.83 19.87
N MET A 122 42.59 13.16 20.58
CA MET A 122 41.19 13.63 20.66
C MET A 122 41.08 15.08 21.17
N LEU A 123 41.85 15.44 22.20
CA LEU A 123 41.85 16.81 22.70
C LEU A 123 42.49 17.76 21.68
N ASP A 124 43.54 17.35 20.97
CA ASP A 124 44.18 18.17 19.92
C ASP A 124 43.31 18.38 18.69
N THR A 125 42.45 17.42 18.38
CA THR A 125 41.65 17.40 17.14
C THR A 125 40.19 17.74 17.34
N GLY A 126 39.74 17.81 18.61
CA GLY A 126 38.33 17.85 18.95
C GLY A 126 37.65 16.50 18.73
N GLY A 127 36.39 16.41 19.16
CA GLY A 127 35.65 15.15 19.12
C GLY A 127 34.47 15.07 20.08
N ALA A 128 33.89 13.87 20.18
CA ALA A 128 32.85 13.55 21.14
C ALA A 128 33.09 12.20 21.84
N LEU A 129 32.85 12.16 23.15
CA LEU A 129 32.87 10.96 23.98
C LEU A 129 31.51 10.74 24.60
N TRP A 130 31.08 9.48 24.60
CA TRP A 130 29.89 9.05 25.34
C TRP A 130 30.27 7.86 26.24
N GLY A 131 30.25 8.05 27.55
CA GLY A 131 30.65 7.03 28.52
C GLY A 131 29.80 7.04 29.78
N SER A 132 29.85 5.95 30.55
CA SER A 132 29.30 5.88 31.91
C SER A 132 30.37 6.23 32.93
N HIS A 133 29.92 6.80 34.03
CA HIS A 133 30.73 7.07 35.19
C HIS A 133 31.03 5.80 36.00
N VAL A 134 32.32 5.56 36.30
CA VAL A 134 32.75 4.63 37.36
C VAL A 134 33.80 5.32 38.24
N GLY A 135 33.42 5.75 39.46
CA GLY A 135 34.32 6.49 40.36
C GLY A 135 33.78 6.70 41.79
N ALA A 136 34.63 6.67 42.81
CA ALA A 136 34.27 6.43 44.21
C ALA A 136 34.11 7.68 45.11
N ASN A 137 33.98 8.89 44.56
CA ASN A 137 33.99 10.14 45.34
C ASN A 137 32.85 11.10 44.96
N LEU A 138 31.60 10.61 45.04
CA LEU A 138 30.42 11.47 44.90
C LEU A 138 30.07 12.12 46.24
N SER A 139 29.74 13.41 46.19
CA SER A 139 28.91 14.04 47.21
C SER A 139 27.52 13.38 47.21
N SER A 140 26.88 13.25 48.38
CA SER A 140 25.69 12.41 48.56
C SER A 140 24.43 12.85 47.79
N HIS A 141 24.44 14.05 47.19
CA HIS A 141 23.34 14.58 46.38
C HIS A 141 23.50 14.33 44.87
N CYS A 142 24.64 13.82 44.43
CA CYS A 142 24.90 13.54 43.02
C CYS A 142 24.39 12.16 42.61
N GLN A 143 23.76 12.06 41.43
CA GLN A 143 23.30 10.78 40.89
C GLN A 143 24.51 9.93 40.45
N SER A 144 24.55 8.68 40.90
CA SER A 144 25.61 7.71 40.57
C SER A 144 25.36 6.93 39.28
N ASP A 145 24.11 6.86 38.82
CA ASP A 145 23.67 6.05 37.67
C ASP A 145 23.35 6.91 36.44
N VAL A 146 24.36 7.62 35.93
CA VAL A 146 24.22 8.54 34.79
C VAL A 146 25.22 8.27 33.67
N ASP A 147 24.84 8.66 32.47
CA ASP A 147 25.69 8.68 31.29
C ASP A 147 26.15 10.11 31.04
N VAL A 148 27.35 10.25 30.48
CA VAL A 148 27.95 11.54 30.16
C VAL A 148 28.24 11.61 28.67
N VAL A 149 27.69 12.63 28.02
CA VAL A 149 28.00 13.02 26.64
C VAL A 149 28.87 14.26 26.68
N PHE A 150 30.13 14.14 26.26
CA PHE A 150 31.12 15.22 26.25
C PHE A 150 31.54 15.52 24.81
N VAL A 151 31.44 16.77 24.37
CA VAL A 151 31.85 17.23 23.04
C VAL A 151 32.76 18.44 23.20
N SER A 152 33.87 18.46 22.46
CA SER A 152 34.82 19.56 22.49
C SER A 152 35.42 19.84 21.12
N THR A 153 35.56 21.12 20.79
CA THR A 153 36.44 21.56 19.68
C THR A 153 37.91 21.38 20.05
N PRO A 154 38.85 21.46 19.08
CA PRO A 154 40.30 21.32 19.32
C PRO A 154 40.84 22.18 20.46
N TRP A 155 41.71 21.59 21.28
CA TRP A 155 42.46 22.25 22.35
C TRP A 155 43.80 22.76 21.79
N GLN A 156 44.39 23.75 22.47
CA GLN A 156 45.72 24.23 22.08
C GLN A 156 46.80 23.49 22.86
N ARG A 157 47.81 23.01 22.13
CA ARG A 157 49.02 22.45 22.71
C ARG A 157 50.15 23.48 22.72
N GLU A 158 50.77 23.66 23.88
CA GLU A 158 51.96 24.50 24.03
C GLU A 158 53.19 23.68 23.61
N ARG A 159 53.84 24.07 22.50
CA ARG A 159 55.05 23.40 22.01
C ARG A 159 56.26 23.92 22.78
N ILE A 160 56.96 23.04 23.49
CA ILE A 160 58.19 23.40 24.22
C ILE A 160 59.39 23.04 23.34
N ASN A 161 60.14 24.05 22.91
CA ASN A 161 61.41 23.84 22.21
C ASN A 161 62.48 23.43 23.24
N VAL A 162 62.89 22.15 23.23
CA VAL A 162 64.06 21.72 24.00
C VAL A 162 65.30 21.97 23.15
N SER A 163 66.14 22.92 23.56
CA SER A 163 67.46 23.11 22.97
C SER A 163 68.40 22.01 23.45
N VAL A 164 68.81 21.11 22.55
CA VAL A 164 69.87 20.14 22.84
C VAL A 164 71.22 20.88 22.81
N GLU A 165 71.89 21.04 23.95
CA GLU A 165 73.26 21.56 24.00
C GLU A 165 74.22 20.53 23.38
N ASN A 166 74.81 20.89 22.23
CA ASN A 166 75.74 20.15 21.35
C ASN A 166 75.11 19.25 20.27
N PRO A 167 74.64 19.82 19.15
CA PRO A 167 74.42 19.07 17.93
C PRO A 167 75.77 18.75 17.27
N GLY A 168 76.03 17.47 16.99
CA GLY A 168 77.08 17.09 16.04
C GLY A 168 76.74 17.56 14.62
N PRO A 169 77.71 17.57 13.68
CA PRO A 169 77.55 18.17 12.35
C PRO A 169 76.49 17.50 11.44
N TYR A 170 75.80 16.47 11.91
CA TYR A 170 74.71 15.80 11.19
C TYR A 170 73.48 15.47 12.08
N SER A 171 73.35 16.03 13.29
CA SER A 171 72.21 15.79 14.17
C SER A 171 71.38 17.06 14.37
N LEU A 172 70.41 17.29 13.48
CA LEU A 172 69.28 18.16 13.76
C LEU A 172 68.18 17.32 14.42
N SER A 173 68.32 17.05 15.72
CA SER A 173 67.23 16.49 16.52
C SER A 173 66.68 17.58 17.45
N TRP A 174 65.65 18.26 16.99
CA TRP A 174 64.72 18.97 17.88
C TRP A 174 63.78 17.92 18.45
N GLU A 175 63.98 17.51 19.70
CA GLU A 175 62.90 16.86 20.45
C GLU A 175 61.92 17.94 20.86
N MET A 176 60.78 18.01 20.16
CA MET A 176 59.61 18.74 20.66
C MET A 176 59.00 17.92 21.78
N VAL A 177 59.09 18.41 23.01
CA VAL A 177 58.34 17.83 24.12
C VAL A 177 56.99 18.53 24.15
N ASP A 178 55.94 17.76 23.88
CA ASP A 178 54.57 18.22 23.87
C ASP A 178 54.07 18.43 25.30
N GLY A 179 53.67 19.65 25.66
CA GLY A 179 52.97 19.92 26.92
C GLY A 179 51.57 19.32 26.95
N SER A 180 50.94 19.21 28.13
CA SER A 180 49.55 18.78 28.23
C SER A 180 48.62 19.74 27.46
N PRO A 181 47.69 19.24 26.62
CA PRO A 181 46.73 20.09 25.92
C PRO A 181 45.90 20.88 26.94
N LYS A 182 45.72 22.18 26.70
CA LYS A 182 44.91 23.08 27.54
C LYS A 182 43.78 23.70 26.71
N PRO A 183 42.60 23.94 27.30
CA PRO A 183 41.53 24.62 26.59
C PRO A 183 41.98 26.05 26.24
N ALA A 184 41.90 26.40 24.95
CA ALA A 184 42.20 27.74 24.46
C ALA A 184 41.02 28.69 24.74
N GLN A 185 41.22 30.00 24.61
CA GLN A 185 40.12 30.98 24.74
C GLN A 185 38.96 30.74 23.76
N ASN A 186 39.22 30.08 22.63
CA ASN A 186 38.22 29.78 21.60
C ASN A 186 37.72 28.32 21.65
N THR A 187 38.13 27.52 22.63
CA THR A 187 37.65 26.14 22.79
C THR A 187 36.24 26.16 23.35
N SER A 188 35.30 25.60 22.59
CA SER A 188 33.92 25.39 23.00
C SER A 188 33.70 23.97 23.49
N ILE A 189 33.07 23.84 24.66
CA ILE A 189 32.82 22.56 25.34
C ILE A 189 31.33 22.45 25.63
N LEU A 190 30.78 21.27 25.34
CA LEU A 190 29.39 20.91 25.62
C LEU A 190 29.36 19.59 26.38
N SER A 191 28.66 19.57 27.52
CA SER A 191 28.49 18.39 28.35
C SER A 191 27.01 18.19 28.70
N HIS A 192 26.52 16.96 28.57
CA HIS A 192 25.20 16.55 29.00
C HIS A 192 25.29 15.34 29.92
N ILE A 193 24.49 15.36 30.99
CA ILE A 193 24.34 14.26 31.94
C ILE A 193 22.97 13.64 31.69
N CYS A 194 22.92 12.35 31.41
CA CYS A 194 21.71 11.65 31.00
C CYS A 194 21.38 10.48 31.95
N ALA A 195 20.09 10.22 32.15
CA ALA A 195 19.59 9.12 32.96
C ALA A 195 18.63 8.24 32.15
N SER A 196 18.69 6.92 32.38
CA SER A 196 17.86 5.91 31.73
C SER A 196 16.86 5.27 32.71
N GLU A 197 15.57 5.36 32.42
CA GLU A 197 14.50 4.66 33.15
C GLU A 197 13.71 3.72 32.24
N TYR A 198 13.30 2.56 32.75
CA TYR A 198 12.68 1.50 31.95
C TYR A 198 11.29 1.18 32.46
N TYR A 199 10.31 1.23 31.55
CA TYR A 199 8.89 1.06 31.86
C TYR A 199 8.24 -0.02 30.98
N GLN A 200 7.22 -0.69 31.51
CA GLN A 200 6.39 -1.66 30.78
C GLN A 200 4.90 -1.43 31.02
N ALA A 201 4.08 -1.70 30.00
CA ALA A 201 2.63 -1.76 30.12
C ALA A 201 2.02 -2.76 29.12
N GLU A 202 0.82 -3.26 29.41
CA GLU A 202 0.00 -4.03 28.47
C GLU A 202 -1.21 -3.18 28.05
N ILE A 203 -1.27 -2.84 26.77
CA ILE A 203 -2.28 -1.93 26.21
C ILE A 203 -2.78 -2.41 24.83
N PRO A 204 -3.98 -1.97 24.40
CA PRO A 204 -4.47 -2.25 23.05
C PRO A 204 -3.62 -1.54 21.99
N ILE A 205 -3.23 -2.29 20.95
CA ILE A 205 -2.49 -1.83 19.78
C ILE A 205 -3.29 -2.03 18.50
N THR A 206 -3.01 -1.20 17.49
CA THR A 206 -3.57 -1.30 16.14
C THR A 206 -2.42 -1.44 15.14
N ILE A 207 -2.39 -2.55 14.42
CA ILE A 207 -1.38 -2.85 13.40
C ILE A 207 -2.05 -2.62 12.04
N SER A 208 -1.61 -1.61 11.31
CA SER A 208 -2.09 -1.31 9.97
C SER A 208 -1.09 -1.82 8.93
N ILE A 209 -1.50 -2.80 8.14
CA ILE A 209 -0.69 -3.43 7.10
C ILE A 209 -1.22 -2.93 5.77
N SER A 210 -0.34 -2.29 5.00
CA SER A 210 -0.57 -1.92 3.60
C SER A 210 0.34 -2.75 2.69
N GLN A 211 0.23 -2.57 1.37
CA GLN A 211 1.15 -3.24 0.44
C GLN A 211 2.61 -2.81 0.63
N PHE A 212 2.85 -1.58 1.08
CA PHE A 212 4.20 -0.98 1.09
C PHE A 212 4.74 -0.74 2.50
N LYS A 213 3.88 -0.73 3.52
CA LYS A 213 4.27 -0.36 4.88
C LYS A 213 3.40 -1.06 5.91
N THR A 214 4.02 -1.48 7.00
CA THR A 214 3.32 -1.88 8.22
C THR A 214 3.58 -0.83 9.30
N VAL A 215 2.53 -0.38 9.98
CA VAL A 215 2.62 0.59 11.09
C VAL A 215 1.91 0.02 12.30
N VAL A 216 2.62 0.00 13.43
CA VAL A 216 2.07 -0.37 14.74
C VAL A 216 1.80 0.92 15.52
N ASP A 217 0.53 1.18 15.80
CA ASP A 217 0.08 2.37 16.50
C ASP A 217 -0.63 2.00 17.81
N PHE A 218 -0.52 2.87 18.81
CA PHE A 218 -1.11 2.70 20.12
C PHE A 218 -1.28 4.05 20.83
N ASN A 219 -2.18 4.09 21.81
CA ASN A 219 -2.42 5.31 22.56
C ASN A 219 -1.31 5.54 23.61
N THR A 220 -0.46 6.55 23.36
CA THR A 220 0.66 6.91 24.24
C THR A 220 0.22 7.47 25.58
N THR A 221 -0.91 8.20 25.66
CA THR A 221 -1.40 8.72 26.95
C THR A 221 -1.90 7.59 27.84
N LEU A 222 -2.60 6.60 27.26
CA LEU A 222 -3.03 5.40 27.96
C LEU A 222 -1.82 4.56 28.44
N PHE A 223 -0.74 4.52 27.65
CA PHE A 223 0.51 3.89 28.07
C PHE A 223 1.08 4.57 29.32
N SER A 224 1.20 5.90 29.31
CA SER A 224 1.74 6.68 30.43
C SER A 224 0.94 6.51 31.72
N GLU A 225 -0.37 6.30 31.65
CA GLU A 225 -1.23 6.03 32.82
C GLU A 225 -1.06 4.62 33.39
N LYS A 226 -0.84 3.62 32.53
CA LYS A 226 -0.74 2.19 32.93
C LYS A 226 0.68 1.68 33.12
N ARG A 227 1.71 2.49 32.81
CA ARG A 227 3.11 2.05 32.85
C ARG A 227 3.57 1.72 34.28
N SER A 228 4.40 0.69 34.40
CA SER A 228 5.06 0.27 35.63
C SER A 228 6.56 0.09 35.41
N ALA A 229 7.38 0.32 36.44
CA ALA A 229 8.83 0.17 36.32
C ALA A 229 9.23 -1.30 36.13
N ILE A 230 10.18 -1.57 35.24
CA ILE A 230 10.68 -2.92 35.00
C ILE A 230 11.62 -3.34 36.14
N SER A 231 11.38 -4.55 36.67
CA SER A 231 12.21 -5.15 37.73
C SER A 231 13.58 -5.59 37.20
N GLU A 232 14.63 -5.52 38.03
CA GLU A 232 15.96 -6.01 37.68
C GLU A 232 16.01 -7.52 37.46
N ALA A 233 15.08 -8.27 38.06
CA ALA A 233 14.96 -9.71 37.85
C ALA A 233 14.53 -10.08 36.41
N SER A 234 13.81 -9.17 35.72
CA SER A 234 13.34 -9.39 34.35
C SER A 234 14.31 -8.85 33.29
N LEU A 235 15.04 -7.77 33.59
CA LEU A 235 15.88 -7.07 32.62
C LEU A 235 17.18 -6.57 33.28
N ASP A 236 18.33 -6.96 32.72
CA ASP A 236 19.64 -6.49 33.17
C ASP A 236 19.90 -5.04 32.70
N LYS A 237 19.63 -4.09 33.59
CA LYS A 237 19.81 -2.65 33.34
C LYS A 237 21.28 -2.25 33.21
N LEU A 238 22.21 -2.99 33.81
CA LEU A 238 23.64 -2.68 33.74
C LEU A 238 24.20 -3.09 32.38
N SER A 239 23.83 -4.27 31.89
CA SER A 239 24.24 -4.73 30.55
C SER A 239 23.65 -3.86 29.42
N LEU A 240 22.41 -3.35 29.56
CA LEU A 240 21.83 -2.40 28.60
C LEU A 240 22.65 -1.11 28.49
N ARG A 241 23.00 -0.52 29.63
CA ARG A 241 23.82 0.70 29.68
C ARG A 241 25.22 0.44 29.12
N GLY A 242 25.84 -0.67 29.52
CA GLY A 242 27.17 -1.07 29.06
C GLY A 242 27.25 -1.29 27.55
N PHE A 243 26.16 -1.68 26.89
CA PHE A 243 26.16 -1.89 25.43
C PHE A 243 26.33 -0.60 24.62
N GLY A 244 25.64 0.48 24.99
CA GLY A 244 25.81 1.79 24.36
C GLY A 244 27.21 2.40 24.58
N MET A 245 28.02 1.78 25.43
CA MET A 245 29.37 2.24 25.79
C MET A 245 30.44 1.24 25.38
N ASN A 246 30.05 0.19 24.66
CA ASN A 246 30.98 -0.81 24.19
C ASN A 246 31.93 -0.19 23.15
N LYS A 247 33.23 -0.49 23.29
CA LYS A 247 34.31 -0.03 22.41
C LYS A 247 34.12 -0.46 20.95
N THR A 248 33.30 -1.49 20.71
CA THR A 248 33.04 -2.03 19.38
C THR A 248 32.29 -1.09 18.45
N TRP A 249 31.56 -0.08 18.95
CA TRP A 249 30.85 0.90 18.11
C TRP A 249 31.76 1.67 17.15
N GLU A 250 33.01 1.92 17.54
CA GLU A 250 34.03 2.56 16.71
C GLU A 250 34.39 1.70 15.48
N ASN A 251 34.33 0.37 15.61
CA ASN A 251 34.65 -0.55 14.52
C ASN A 251 33.58 -0.51 13.43
N TYR A 252 32.30 -0.33 13.81
CA TYR A 252 31.17 -0.31 12.86
C TYR A 252 30.97 1.05 12.17
N LEU A 253 31.81 2.05 12.50
CA LEU A 253 31.79 3.39 11.93
C LEU A 253 33.24 3.83 11.66
N SER A 254 33.86 3.27 10.63
CA SER A 254 35.28 3.48 10.33
C SER A 254 35.64 4.96 10.19
N GLY A 255 36.69 5.40 10.92
CA GLY A 255 37.26 6.74 10.81
C GLY A 255 37.91 7.07 9.46
N THR A 256 38.01 6.12 8.52
CA THR A 256 38.49 6.36 7.14
C THR A 256 37.49 7.12 6.28
N LEU A 257 36.20 7.09 6.64
CA LEU A 257 35.17 7.99 6.12
C LEU A 257 35.51 9.47 6.36
N HIS A 258 36.37 9.78 7.33
CA HIS A 258 36.85 11.13 7.65
C HIS A 258 38.01 11.59 6.75
N ALA A 259 38.65 10.68 5.98
CA ALA A 259 39.79 11.00 5.12
C ALA A 259 39.38 11.67 3.80
N ALA A 260 38.12 11.50 3.40
CA ALA A 260 37.56 12.01 2.15
C ALA A 260 37.42 13.54 2.10
N GLN A 261 37.24 14.21 3.24
CA GLN A 261 36.64 15.54 3.22
C GLN A 261 37.58 16.75 3.25
N ASN A 262 38.81 16.74 3.78
CA ASN A 262 39.62 17.99 3.77
C ASN A 262 41.15 17.78 3.87
N SER A 263 41.84 18.26 2.83
CA SER A 263 43.10 19.02 2.80
C SER A 263 44.26 18.65 3.77
N ASN A 264 45.38 18.24 3.17
CA ASN A 264 46.79 18.50 3.54
C ASN A 264 47.33 18.26 4.96
N ASP A 265 46.51 18.03 5.98
CA ASP A 265 46.97 17.83 7.35
C ASP A 265 46.46 16.48 7.86
N THR A 266 47.19 15.43 7.52
CA THR A 266 46.95 14.06 8.01
C THR A 266 47.02 13.92 9.54
N SER A 267 47.34 15.00 10.27
CA SER A 267 47.62 14.99 11.71
C SER A 267 46.49 15.51 12.62
N ARG A 268 45.35 16.01 12.09
CA ARG A 268 44.27 16.58 12.94
C ARG A 268 42.85 16.10 12.61
N LYS A 269 42.54 14.83 12.87
CA LYS A 269 41.22 14.22 12.64
C LYS A 269 40.38 14.19 13.91
N ALA A 270 39.16 14.74 13.89
CA ALA A 270 38.24 14.65 15.03
C ALA A 270 37.99 13.19 15.43
N GLN A 271 38.00 12.93 16.73
CA GLN A 271 37.96 11.58 17.30
C GLN A 271 36.64 11.34 18.02
N PHE A 272 36.06 10.15 17.88
CA PHE A 272 34.76 9.82 18.48
C PHE A 272 34.86 8.52 19.26
N GLY A 273 34.32 8.50 20.49
CA GLY A 273 34.38 7.35 21.39
C GLY A 273 33.01 6.73 21.65
N GLY A 274 32.91 5.40 21.59
CA GLY A 274 31.68 4.65 21.82
C GLY A 274 30.53 5.07 20.89
N VAL A 275 29.30 5.17 21.41
CA VAL A 275 28.14 5.69 20.65
C VAL A 275 28.28 7.17 20.27
N GLY A 276 29.28 7.88 20.80
CA GLY A 276 29.67 9.22 20.31
C GLY A 276 29.98 9.24 18.81
N ALA A 277 30.41 8.12 18.21
CA ALA A 277 30.62 8.01 16.77
C ALA A 277 29.30 8.10 15.97
N LEU A 278 28.19 7.57 16.50
CA LEU A 278 26.86 7.73 15.89
C LEU A 278 26.40 9.19 15.91
N LEU A 279 26.68 9.90 17.01
CA LEU A 279 26.45 11.35 17.08
C LEU A 279 27.32 12.06 16.04
N GLY A 280 28.61 11.75 15.94
CA GLY A 280 29.48 12.29 14.89
C GLY A 280 28.88 12.11 13.49
N ALA A 281 28.46 10.89 13.15
CA ALA A 281 27.85 10.58 11.85
C ALA A 281 26.53 11.34 11.58
N LEU A 282 25.72 11.64 12.60
CA LEU A 282 24.49 12.43 12.43
C LEU A 282 24.74 13.91 12.10
N TYR A 283 25.91 14.43 12.44
CA TYR A 283 26.33 15.80 12.16
C TYR A 283 27.42 15.85 11.07
N ASP A 284 27.50 14.83 10.22
CA ASP A 284 28.50 14.70 9.15
C ASP A 284 29.95 14.94 9.64
N TRP A 285 30.22 14.49 10.87
CA TRP A 285 31.51 14.61 11.56
C TRP A 285 31.98 16.05 11.83
N ASN A 286 31.10 17.05 11.70
CA ASN A 286 31.41 18.44 12.01
C ASN A 286 31.19 18.77 13.50
N VAL A 287 32.28 18.67 14.27
CA VAL A 287 32.28 18.94 15.73
C VAL A 287 31.83 20.37 16.07
N THR A 288 32.09 21.34 15.19
CA THR A 288 31.68 22.74 15.43
C THR A 288 30.17 22.87 15.41
N ASP A 289 29.51 22.21 14.45
CA ASP A 289 28.06 22.21 14.34
C ASP A 289 27.43 21.45 15.53
N MET A 290 28.04 20.34 15.96
CA MET A 290 27.61 19.59 17.14
C MET A 290 27.58 20.47 18.40
N VAL A 291 28.65 21.22 18.68
CA VAL A 291 28.73 22.04 19.91
C VAL A 291 27.73 23.22 19.89
N GLN A 292 27.38 23.72 18.71
CA GLN A 292 26.50 24.88 18.57
C GLN A 292 25.00 24.54 18.60
N GLN A 293 24.61 23.32 18.20
CA GLN A 293 23.21 22.92 18.14
C GLN A 293 22.62 22.51 19.51
N GLN A 294 21.32 22.73 19.70
CA GLN A 294 20.60 22.46 20.96
C GLN A 294 19.89 21.08 20.98
N ASP A 295 19.91 20.33 19.89
CA ASP A 295 19.14 19.09 19.69
C ASP A 295 19.84 17.82 20.17
N ILE A 296 21.08 17.92 20.69
CA ILE A 296 21.87 16.77 21.17
C ILE A 296 21.10 15.92 22.18
N GLN A 297 20.28 16.53 23.06
CA GLN A 297 19.44 15.80 23.99
C GLN A 297 18.41 14.90 23.27
N GLU A 298 17.76 15.42 22.23
CA GLU A 298 16.78 14.66 21.44
C GLU A 298 17.47 13.54 20.65
N GLN A 299 18.62 13.85 20.01
CA GLN A 299 19.40 12.85 19.28
C GLN A 299 19.91 11.75 20.21
N ALA A 300 20.40 12.10 21.41
CA ALA A 300 20.88 11.12 22.38
C ALA A 300 19.75 10.18 22.84
N SER A 301 18.57 10.74 23.15
CA SER A 301 17.37 9.96 23.50
C SER A 301 16.95 9.02 22.38
N LYS A 302 16.98 9.50 21.12
CA LYS A 302 16.65 8.71 19.95
C LYS A 302 17.64 7.56 19.71
N ILE A 303 18.93 7.81 19.86
CA ILE A 303 19.98 6.79 19.71
C ILE A 303 19.81 5.69 20.76
N GLN A 304 19.70 6.06 22.04
CA GLN A 304 19.55 5.09 23.12
C GLN A 304 18.23 4.33 23.03
N GLY A 305 17.14 5.01 22.69
CA GLY A 305 15.84 4.38 22.43
C GLY A 305 15.92 3.34 21.31
N ARG A 306 16.67 3.65 20.24
CA ARG A 306 16.87 2.71 19.14
C ARG A 306 17.72 1.52 19.51
N ILE A 307 18.85 1.75 20.16
CA ILE A 307 19.75 0.69 20.64
C ILE A 307 19.00 -0.27 21.58
N PHE A 308 18.24 0.28 22.52
CA PHE A 308 17.36 -0.48 23.40
C PHE A 308 16.39 -1.36 22.60
N GLY A 309 15.73 -0.79 21.59
CA GLY A 309 14.79 -1.53 20.74
C GLY A 309 15.42 -2.70 19.99
N GLU A 310 16.56 -2.49 19.36
CA GLU A 310 17.24 -3.53 18.58
C GLU A 310 17.79 -4.64 19.48
N LEU A 311 18.32 -4.30 20.67
CA LEU A 311 18.79 -5.28 21.65
C LEU A 311 17.66 -6.17 22.15
N ILE A 312 16.53 -5.59 22.57
CA ILE A 312 15.37 -6.35 23.04
C ILE A 312 14.83 -7.22 21.92
N HIS A 313 14.71 -6.67 20.71
CA HIS A 313 14.22 -7.39 19.54
C HIS A 313 15.12 -8.59 19.18
N ASN A 314 16.45 -8.43 19.22
CA ASN A 314 17.39 -9.54 19.00
C ASN A 314 17.28 -10.59 20.11
N SER A 315 17.21 -10.16 21.36
CA SER A 315 17.15 -11.05 22.53
C SER A 315 15.87 -11.89 22.56
N ILE A 316 14.74 -11.32 22.13
CA ILE A 316 13.46 -12.03 22.00
C ILE A 316 13.55 -13.16 20.96
N ASN A 317 14.36 -13.01 19.92
CA ASN A 317 14.48 -14.01 18.85
C ASN A 317 15.30 -15.25 19.26
N GLN A 318 15.99 -15.22 20.40
CA GLN A 318 16.73 -16.38 20.91
C GLN A 318 15.79 -17.43 21.54
N GLU A 319 16.19 -18.70 21.55
CA GLU A 319 15.35 -19.85 21.96
C GLU A 319 14.74 -19.73 23.37
N ASN A 320 15.38 -18.98 24.29
CA ASN A 320 14.90 -18.77 25.67
C ASN A 320 14.39 -17.34 25.94
N GLY A 321 14.31 -16.48 24.91
CA GLY A 321 14.00 -15.05 25.07
C GLY A 321 12.50 -14.73 25.21
N HIS A 322 11.61 -15.66 24.87
CA HIS A 322 10.17 -15.39 24.81
C HIS A 322 9.30 -16.62 25.14
N VAL A 323 8.03 -16.34 25.46
CA VAL A 323 6.97 -17.32 25.58
C VAL A 323 5.84 -16.96 24.60
N LEU A 324 5.30 -17.96 23.90
CA LEU A 324 4.14 -17.78 23.03
C LEU A 324 2.85 -17.90 23.84
N THR A 325 2.08 -16.82 23.89
CA THR A 325 0.77 -16.76 24.54
C THR A 325 -0.29 -16.40 23.51
N THR A 326 -1.42 -17.10 23.51
CA THR A 326 -2.57 -16.78 22.66
C THR A 326 -3.44 -15.71 23.30
N SER A 327 -3.63 -14.57 22.63
CA SER A 327 -4.58 -13.52 23.00
C SER A 327 -5.76 -13.47 22.03
N GLN A 328 -6.90 -12.92 22.47
CA GLN A 328 -8.00 -12.61 21.56
C GLN A 328 -7.73 -11.29 20.84
N GLY A 329 -7.98 -11.25 19.53
CA GLY A 329 -7.79 -10.07 18.70
C GLY A 329 -8.75 -10.08 17.52
N ALA A 330 -8.90 -8.93 16.87
CA ALA A 330 -9.70 -8.79 15.67
C ALA A 330 -8.80 -8.51 14.46
N VAL A 331 -8.96 -9.29 13.41
CA VAL A 331 -8.41 -9.00 12.08
C VAL A 331 -9.51 -8.36 11.26
N ILE A 332 -9.30 -7.12 10.85
CA ILE A 332 -10.24 -6.33 10.04
C ILE A 332 -9.69 -6.35 8.61
N GLU A 333 -10.48 -6.93 7.71
CA GLU A 333 -10.18 -6.97 6.27
C GLU A 333 -11.27 -6.21 5.51
N ILE A 334 -10.87 -5.30 4.62
CA ILE A 334 -11.82 -4.61 3.74
C ILE A 334 -12.11 -5.52 2.54
N GLN A 335 -13.19 -6.29 2.63
CA GLN A 335 -13.67 -7.13 1.54
C GLN A 335 -15.04 -6.66 1.03
N ARG A 336 -15.21 -6.62 -0.29
CA ARG A 336 -16.54 -6.38 -0.90
C ARG A 336 -17.37 -7.66 -0.80
N ARG A 337 -18.38 -7.68 0.07
CA ARG A 337 -19.31 -8.83 0.24
C ARG A 337 -20.75 -8.41 -0.03
N ILE A 338 -21.55 -9.34 -0.58
CA ILE A 338 -23.01 -9.19 -0.66
C ILE A 338 -23.56 -9.57 0.71
N ILE A 339 -24.02 -8.59 1.49
CA ILE A 339 -24.62 -8.83 2.81
C ILE A 339 -26.13 -8.96 2.62
N VAL A 340 -26.66 -10.16 2.90
CA VAL A 340 -28.10 -10.37 2.97
C VAL A 340 -28.56 -9.86 4.33
N LEU A 341 -29.29 -8.75 4.36
CA LEU A 341 -29.86 -8.19 5.59
C LEU A 341 -31.09 -9.02 6.01
N PRO A 342 -30.99 -9.84 7.07
CA PRO A 342 -32.07 -10.74 7.46
C PRO A 342 -33.30 -9.95 7.94
N GLU A 343 -33.11 -8.74 8.46
CA GLU A 343 -34.17 -7.84 8.93
C GLU A 343 -35.16 -7.49 7.80
N ILE A 344 -34.64 -7.18 6.60
CA ILE A 344 -35.45 -6.88 5.42
C ILE A 344 -36.18 -8.13 4.94
N ALA A 345 -35.50 -9.28 4.94
CA ALA A 345 -36.10 -10.55 4.56
C ALA A 345 -37.24 -10.95 5.51
N ILE A 346 -37.05 -10.79 6.84
CA ILE A 346 -38.07 -11.05 7.84
C ILE A 346 -39.25 -10.08 7.68
N ALA A 347 -38.99 -8.78 7.47
CA ALA A 347 -40.06 -7.81 7.23
C ALA A 347 -40.88 -8.16 5.98
N LEU A 348 -40.23 -8.53 4.88
CA LEU A 348 -40.89 -9.03 3.67
C LEU A 348 -41.71 -10.29 3.95
N ILE A 349 -41.16 -11.27 4.68
CA ILE A 349 -41.87 -12.49 5.06
C ILE A 349 -43.08 -12.15 5.92
N VAL A 350 -42.96 -11.28 6.92
CA VAL A 350 -44.07 -10.86 7.78
C VAL A 350 -45.14 -10.14 6.96
N ILE A 351 -44.77 -9.21 6.06
CA ILE A 351 -45.72 -8.52 5.18
C ILE A 351 -46.42 -9.53 4.27
N ILE A 352 -45.70 -10.49 3.70
CA ILE A 352 -46.27 -11.54 2.85
C ILE A 352 -47.21 -12.42 3.66
N VAL A 353 -46.79 -12.92 4.83
CA VAL A 353 -47.62 -13.75 5.72
C VAL A 353 -48.85 -12.98 6.18
N LEU A 354 -48.71 -11.70 6.53
CA LEU A 354 -49.81 -10.83 6.94
C LEU A 354 -50.76 -10.56 5.76
N SER A 355 -50.23 -10.36 4.55
CA SER A 355 -51.04 -10.24 3.33
C SER A 355 -51.79 -11.53 3.00
N ILE A 356 -51.15 -12.69 3.15
CA ILE A 356 -51.77 -14.01 3.00
C ILE A 356 -52.83 -14.23 4.08
N SER A 357 -52.55 -13.82 5.32
CA SER A 357 -53.48 -13.91 6.44
C SER A 357 -54.69 -13.01 6.23
N LEU A 358 -54.49 -11.78 5.74
CA LEU A 358 -55.56 -10.87 5.36
C LEU A 358 -56.35 -11.41 4.16
N LEU A 359 -55.70 -12.02 3.16
CA LEU A 359 -56.38 -12.68 2.04
C LEU A 359 -57.18 -13.90 2.50
N ALA A 360 -56.63 -14.72 3.40
CA ALA A 360 -57.32 -15.85 4.00
C ALA A 360 -58.48 -15.40 4.88
N TYR A 361 -58.29 -14.33 5.66
CA TYR A 361 -59.34 -13.73 6.48
C TYR A 361 -60.44 -13.12 5.62
N THR A 362 -60.10 -12.38 4.57
CA THR A 362 -61.10 -11.84 3.64
C THR A 362 -61.82 -12.97 2.90
N ALA A 363 -61.14 -14.03 2.45
CA ALA A 363 -61.78 -15.20 1.87
C ALA A 363 -62.73 -15.91 2.87
N TRP A 364 -62.33 -16.00 4.14
CA TRP A 364 -63.12 -16.60 5.22
C TRP A 364 -64.33 -15.74 5.61
N ALA A 365 -64.14 -14.42 5.75
CA ALA A 365 -65.18 -13.45 6.10
C ALA A 365 -66.17 -13.24 4.94
N THR A 366 -65.71 -13.31 3.70
CA THR A 366 -66.55 -13.15 2.51
C THR A 366 -67.17 -14.46 2.00
N HIS A 367 -66.99 -15.57 2.73
CA HIS A 367 -67.63 -16.85 2.42
C HIS A 367 -69.17 -16.72 2.44
N LEU A 368 -69.86 -17.37 1.48
CA LEU A 368 -71.31 -17.16 1.23
C LEU A 368 -72.19 -17.31 2.49
N GLY A 369 -71.84 -18.23 3.40
CA GLY A 369 -72.62 -18.47 4.62
C GLY A 369 -72.50 -17.40 5.71
N ARG A 370 -71.64 -16.39 5.57
CA ARG A 370 -71.37 -15.36 6.60
C ARG A 370 -71.59 -13.92 6.11
N ARG A 371 -71.99 -13.74 4.85
CA ARG A 371 -72.29 -12.42 4.31
C ARG A 371 -73.62 -11.91 4.91
N PRO A 372 -73.64 -10.71 5.53
CA PRO A 372 -74.88 -10.09 5.99
C PRO A 372 -75.72 -9.47 4.85
N LEU A 373 -75.25 -9.61 3.61
CA LEU A 373 -75.94 -9.18 2.41
C LEU A 373 -76.62 -10.40 1.79
N HIS A 374 -77.95 -10.50 1.93
CA HIS A 374 -78.81 -11.56 1.38
C HIS A 374 -78.90 -11.55 -0.17
N LEU A 375 -77.85 -11.09 -0.86
CA LEU A 375 -77.76 -11.16 -2.31
C LEU A 375 -77.52 -12.61 -2.77
N GLN A 376 -78.47 -13.14 -3.52
CA GLN A 376 -78.39 -14.50 -4.05
C GLN A 376 -77.41 -14.64 -5.23
N GLN A 377 -77.09 -13.52 -5.92
CA GLN A 377 -76.23 -13.49 -7.11
C GLN A 377 -75.43 -12.17 -7.20
N ASP A 378 -74.38 -12.18 -8.03
CA ASP A 378 -73.53 -11.01 -8.28
C ASP A 378 -74.33 -9.93 -9.05
N PRO A 379 -74.59 -8.75 -8.44
CA PRO A 379 -75.38 -7.67 -9.06
C PRO A 379 -74.63 -6.99 -10.21
N ALA A 380 -73.40 -7.41 -10.54
CA ALA A 380 -72.67 -6.91 -11.70
C ALA A 380 -73.25 -7.36 -13.07
N THR A 381 -74.22 -8.28 -13.10
CA THR A 381 -74.92 -8.69 -14.33
C THR A 381 -76.30 -8.05 -14.41
N VAL A 382 -76.72 -7.66 -15.62
CA VAL A 382 -78.01 -7.00 -15.88
C VAL A 382 -79.20 -7.90 -15.51
N ILE A 383 -79.03 -9.23 -15.59
CA ILE A 383 -80.08 -10.19 -15.20
C ILE A 383 -80.14 -10.37 -13.69
N ALA A 384 -79.00 -10.30 -12.99
CA ALA A 384 -79.02 -10.30 -11.53
C ALA A 384 -79.63 -9.00 -10.98
N THR A 385 -79.37 -7.84 -11.60
CA THR A 385 -80.07 -6.60 -11.21
C THR A 385 -81.56 -6.66 -11.54
N ALA A 386 -81.96 -7.24 -12.68
CA ALA A 386 -83.35 -7.51 -13.00
C ALA A 386 -84.04 -8.39 -11.94
N SER A 387 -83.34 -9.39 -11.42
CA SER A 387 -83.89 -10.32 -10.41
C SER A 387 -84.20 -9.63 -9.07
N LEU A 388 -83.53 -8.52 -8.75
CA LEU A 388 -83.80 -7.74 -7.54
C LEU A 388 -85.15 -7.01 -7.59
N ILE A 389 -85.65 -6.72 -8.80
CA ILE A 389 -86.92 -6.01 -9.07
C ILE A 389 -88.04 -6.97 -9.49
N ALA A 390 -87.72 -8.07 -10.18
CA ALA A 390 -88.68 -8.98 -10.82
C ALA A 390 -89.56 -9.79 -9.84
N ALA A 391 -89.22 -9.84 -8.55
CA ALA A 391 -89.82 -10.76 -7.57
C ALA A 391 -91.32 -10.52 -7.25
N LYS A 392 -91.92 -9.40 -7.68
CA LYS A 392 -93.38 -9.14 -7.59
C LYS A 392 -93.97 -8.71 -8.95
N PRO A 393 -95.27 -8.95 -9.21
CA PRO A 393 -95.94 -8.63 -10.48
C PRO A 393 -95.94 -7.15 -10.87
N HIS A 394 -95.75 -6.24 -9.92
CA HIS A 394 -95.56 -4.81 -10.18
C HIS A 394 -94.20 -4.38 -9.58
N PRO A 395 -93.33 -3.70 -10.35
CA PRO A 395 -92.07 -3.15 -9.83
C PRO A 395 -92.35 -2.17 -8.68
N CYS A 396 -91.39 -1.96 -7.77
CA CYS A 396 -91.52 -0.96 -6.69
C CYS A 396 -92.03 0.37 -7.27
N PRO A 397 -93.16 0.93 -6.79
CA PRO A 397 -93.82 2.07 -7.44
C PRO A 397 -92.88 3.26 -7.62
N ASN A 398 -92.04 3.56 -6.62
CA ASN A 398 -91.07 4.65 -6.68
C ASN A 398 -89.94 4.47 -7.73
N ILE A 399 -89.62 3.24 -8.16
CA ILE A 399 -88.60 2.98 -9.20
C ILE A 399 -89.26 2.88 -10.59
N ALA A 400 -90.53 2.47 -10.65
CA ALA A 400 -91.32 2.42 -11.87
C ALA A 400 -91.70 3.83 -12.36
N ASP A 401 -92.00 4.76 -11.44
CA ASP A 401 -92.35 6.15 -11.75
C ASP A 401 -91.15 6.94 -12.31
N LEU A 402 -89.93 6.51 -11.97
CA LEU A 402 -88.66 7.06 -12.50
C LEU A 402 -88.37 6.64 -13.95
N THR A 403 -89.25 5.87 -14.60
CA THR A 403 -89.06 5.44 -16.00
C THR A 403 -89.40 6.52 -17.04
N GLU A 404 -90.06 7.62 -16.62
CA GLU A 404 -90.39 8.76 -17.48
C GLU A 404 -89.39 9.93 -17.40
N THR A 405 -88.45 9.91 -16.43
CA THR A 405 -87.50 11.01 -16.19
C THR A 405 -86.12 10.76 -16.82
N THR A 406 -85.34 11.82 -17.06
CA THR A 406 -83.95 11.70 -17.51
C THR A 406 -83.11 10.97 -16.45
N LEU A 407 -82.23 10.04 -16.86
CA LEU A 407 -81.37 9.24 -15.95
C LEU A 407 -80.63 10.06 -14.87
N LEU A 408 -80.36 11.34 -15.16
CA LEU A 408 -79.74 12.30 -14.24
C LEU A 408 -80.66 12.69 -13.05
N ASP A 409 -81.95 12.87 -13.30
CA ASP A 409 -82.92 13.19 -12.25
C ASP A 409 -83.15 11.96 -11.36
N ALA A 410 -83.15 10.77 -11.97
CA ALA A 410 -83.33 9.51 -11.26
C ALA A 410 -82.20 9.18 -10.26
N ASP A 411 -80.93 9.48 -10.57
CA ASP A 411 -79.82 9.28 -9.61
C ASP A 411 -79.94 10.23 -8.41
N SER A 412 -80.36 11.49 -8.64
CA SER A 412 -80.58 12.47 -7.57
C SER A 412 -81.77 12.13 -6.67
N GLU A 413 -82.81 11.53 -7.24
CA GLU A 413 -84.04 11.15 -6.53
C GLU A 413 -83.85 9.84 -5.75
N LEU A 414 -83.12 8.87 -6.30
CA LEU A 414 -82.75 7.63 -5.63
C LEU A 414 -81.71 7.81 -4.51
N GLN A 415 -80.88 8.87 -4.57
CA GLN A 415 -79.90 9.19 -3.50
C GLN A 415 -80.56 9.51 -2.15
N HIS A 416 -81.81 9.98 -2.15
CA HIS A 416 -82.54 10.36 -0.94
C HIS A 416 -83.28 9.18 -0.27
N ASN A 417 -83.41 8.04 -0.96
CA ASN A 417 -84.16 6.88 -0.47
C ASN A 417 -83.22 5.72 -0.06
N ARG A 418 -83.52 5.05 1.06
CA ARG A 418 -82.78 3.87 1.51
C ARG A 418 -83.49 2.59 1.07
N TYR A 419 -82.74 1.67 0.46
CA TYR A 419 -83.26 0.37 -0.01
C TYR A 419 -82.62 -0.79 0.76
N LEU A 420 -83.44 -1.72 1.25
CA LEU A 420 -83.05 -2.92 1.98
C LEU A 420 -83.35 -4.17 1.15
N ILE A 421 -82.45 -5.16 1.21
CA ILE A 421 -82.62 -6.47 0.55
C ILE A 421 -83.07 -7.49 1.60
N TYR A 422 -84.29 -7.99 1.46
CA TYR A 422 -84.87 -8.98 2.36
C TYR A 422 -84.33 -10.40 2.09
N PRO A 423 -84.48 -11.37 3.02
CA PRO A 423 -83.97 -12.75 2.87
C PRO A 423 -84.50 -13.51 1.63
N ASP A 424 -85.61 -13.05 1.06
CA ASP A 424 -86.20 -13.54 -0.19
C ASP A 424 -85.50 -13.00 -1.45
N GLY A 425 -84.48 -12.16 -1.30
CA GLY A 425 -83.72 -11.54 -2.39
C GLY A 425 -84.39 -10.29 -2.96
N THR A 426 -85.44 -9.77 -2.32
CA THR A 426 -86.23 -8.63 -2.85
C THR A 426 -85.73 -7.29 -2.34
N LEU A 427 -85.67 -6.30 -3.23
CA LEU A 427 -85.38 -4.90 -2.90
C LEU A 427 -86.66 -4.22 -2.39
N LYS A 428 -86.63 -3.58 -1.22
CA LYS A 428 -87.71 -2.72 -0.71
C LYS A 428 -87.16 -1.42 -0.18
N GLU A 429 -87.93 -0.35 -0.34
CA GLU A 429 -87.64 0.94 0.26
C GLU A 429 -87.91 0.90 1.77
N GLU A 430 -86.98 1.42 2.57
CA GLU A 430 -87.19 1.66 3.99
C GLU A 430 -88.09 2.90 4.13
N SER A 431 -89.37 2.67 4.41
CA SER A 431 -90.32 3.76 4.66
C SER A 431 -89.82 4.64 5.80
N ALA A 432 -89.41 5.86 5.49
CA ALA A 432 -88.99 6.85 6.48
C ALA A 432 -90.10 7.05 7.52
N GLN A 433 -89.85 6.69 8.78
CA GLN A 433 -90.63 7.25 9.88
C GLN A 433 -90.33 8.75 9.97
N PRO A 434 -91.31 9.62 10.27
CA PRO A 434 -91.08 11.04 10.38
C PRO A 434 -90.21 11.28 11.63
N ILE A 435 -88.92 11.51 11.43
CA ILE A 435 -88.09 12.08 12.49
C ILE A 435 -88.50 13.56 12.60
N VAL A 436 -88.98 13.91 13.77
CA VAL A 436 -89.31 15.27 14.20
C VAL A 436 -88.11 16.19 14.00
N ASP A 437 -88.36 17.23 13.21
CA ASP A 437 -87.80 18.58 13.19
C ASP A 437 -86.52 18.86 14.01
N VAL A 438 -85.40 19.06 13.30
CA VAL A 438 -84.38 20.03 13.72
C VAL A 438 -84.08 20.95 12.54
N GLN A 439 -84.78 22.09 12.58
CA GLN A 439 -84.47 23.40 12.02
C GLN A 439 -83.13 23.57 11.26
N ASP A 440 -83.29 23.78 9.96
CA ASP A 440 -83.01 25.04 9.25
C ASP A 440 -81.64 25.73 9.47
N ILE A 441 -80.74 25.54 8.52
CA ILE A 441 -79.84 26.61 8.05
C ILE A 441 -80.03 26.70 6.54
N GLY A 442 -80.83 27.68 6.13
CA GLY A 442 -81.17 27.92 4.74
C GLY A 442 -79.96 28.28 3.87
N SER A 443 -80.10 27.94 2.59
CA SER A 443 -79.67 28.84 1.52
C SER A 443 -80.55 28.64 0.28
N LYS A 444 -81.27 29.72 -0.02
CA LYS A 444 -81.84 30.04 -1.32
C LYS A 444 -80.76 30.01 -2.42
N GLU A 445 -81.23 29.80 -3.64
CA GLU A 445 -80.54 30.08 -4.91
C GLU A 445 -79.33 29.18 -5.22
N LEU A 446 -79.51 28.21 -6.12
CA LEU A 446 -79.18 28.47 -7.53
C LEU A 446 -79.59 27.24 -8.35
N SER A 447 -80.73 27.35 -9.03
CA SER A 447 -80.98 26.67 -10.29
C SER A 447 -79.84 27.02 -11.26
N LYS A 448 -78.76 26.22 -11.24
CA LYS A 448 -77.80 26.19 -12.33
C LYS A 448 -78.45 25.39 -13.47
N PRO A 449 -78.42 25.87 -14.72
CA PRO A 449 -78.84 25.05 -15.84
C PRO A 449 -78.02 23.77 -15.82
N ILE A 450 -78.70 22.65 -16.00
CA ILE A 450 -78.15 21.30 -16.15
C ILE A 450 -77.01 21.40 -17.16
N HIS A 451 -75.76 21.45 -16.66
CA HIS A 451 -74.60 21.40 -17.52
C HIS A 451 -74.60 20.00 -18.12
N ASN A 452 -74.76 19.92 -19.44
CA ASN A 452 -74.59 18.71 -20.25
C ASN A 452 -73.41 17.90 -19.70
N ARG A 453 -73.70 16.83 -18.96
CA ARG A 453 -72.68 15.84 -18.61
C ARG A 453 -72.13 15.35 -19.94
N SER A 454 -70.83 15.57 -20.14
CA SER A 454 -70.11 15.13 -21.34
C SER A 454 -70.49 13.69 -21.63
N ARG A 455 -70.83 13.39 -22.89
CA ARG A 455 -71.15 12.05 -23.40
C ARG A 455 -70.03 11.02 -23.16
N ASP A 456 -68.85 11.49 -22.72
CA ASP A 456 -67.68 10.70 -22.40
C ASP A 456 -67.36 10.65 -20.89
N PRO A 457 -67.09 9.45 -20.32
CA PRO A 457 -66.55 9.30 -18.97
C PRO A 457 -65.23 10.05 -18.78
N SER A 458 -64.96 10.52 -17.56
CA SER A 458 -63.81 11.36 -17.21
C SER A 458 -62.43 10.81 -17.64
N GLY A 459 -62.23 9.49 -17.59
CA GLY A 459 -60.99 8.83 -18.02
C GLY A 459 -60.85 8.59 -19.53
N LEU A 460 -61.94 8.78 -20.29
CA LEU A 460 -62.00 8.60 -21.74
C LEU A 460 -62.07 9.92 -22.50
N GLN A 461 -62.07 11.07 -21.82
CA GLN A 461 -62.04 12.38 -22.47
C GLN A 461 -60.84 12.46 -23.43
N VAL A 462 -61.05 13.07 -24.61
CA VAL A 462 -60.02 13.15 -25.65
C VAL A 462 -58.75 13.82 -25.12
N TRP A 463 -58.90 14.87 -24.30
CA TRP A 463 -57.78 15.54 -23.64
C TRP A 463 -57.03 14.65 -22.64
N ALA A 464 -57.75 13.83 -21.87
CA ALA A 464 -57.13 12.89 -20.92
C ALA A 464 -56.33 11.80 -21.66
N LEU A 465 -56.86 11.28 -22.79
CA LEU A 465 -56.17 10.31 -23.63
C LEU A 465 -54.95 10.92 -24.35
N LEU A 466 -55.05 12.17 -24.84
CA LEU A 466 -53.92 12.89 -25.42
C LEU A 466 -52.83 13.19 -24.39
N ALA A 467 -53.20 13.56 -23.16
CA ALA A 467 -52.26 13.76 -22.06
C ALA A 467 -51.57 12.45 -21.66
N LEU A 468 -52.31 11.34 -21.61
CA LEU A 468 -51.72 10.02 -21.37
C LEU A 468 -50.74 9.62 -22.50
N LEU A 469 -51.12 9.83 -23.75
CA LEU A 469 -50.27 9.51 -24.90
C LEU A 469 -49.00 10.37 -24.93
N SER A 470 -49.10 11.66 -24.64
CA SER A 470 -47.92 12.53 -24.54
C SER A 470 -46.99 12.11 -23.39
N PHE A 471 -47.55 11.71 -22.25
CA PHE A 471 -46.78 11.21 -21.10
C PHE A 471 -46.07 9.89 -21.43
N LEU A 472 -46.74 8.93 -22.08
CA LEU A 472 -46.14 7.66 -22.50
C LEU A 472 -45.01 7.87 -23.52
N VAL A 473 -45.21 8.74 -24.51
CA VAL A 473 -44.16 9.08 -25.50
C VAL A 473 -42.97 9.77 -24.82
N SER A 474 -43.22 10.70 -23.90
CA SER A 474 -42.17 11.36 -23.12
C SER A 474 -41.36 10.35 -22.30
N LEU A 475 -42.00 9.34 -21.71
CA LEU A 475 -41.29 8.28 -20.98
C LEU A 475 -40.41 7.44 -21.91
N VAL A 476 -40.88 7.07 -23.10
CA VAL A 476 -40.06 6.33 -24.09
C VAL A 476 -38.83 7.15 -24.49
N VAL A 477 -39.01 8.44 -24.79
CA VAL A 477 -37.90 9.34 -25.14
C VAL A 477 -36.91 9.46 -23.98
N ALA A 478 -37.40 9.65 -22.75
CA ALA A 478 -36.53 9.76 -21.57
C ALA A 478 -35.70 8.49 -21.36
N ILE A 479 -36.32 7.30 -21.46
CA ILE A 479 -35.61 6.01 -21.31
C ILE A 479 -34.56 5.83 -22.41
N LEU A 480 -34.85 6.18 -23.66
CA LEU A 480 -33.91 6.06 -24.77
C LEU A 480 -32.71 7.01 -24.63
N VAL A 481 -32.96 8.25 -24.20
CA VAL A 481 -31.90 9.23 -23.92
C VAL A 481 -31.02 8.77 -22.76
N LEU A 482 -31.63 8.33 -21.65
CA LEU A 482 -30.91 7.79 -20.50
C LEU A 482 -30.10 6.55 -20.88
N ARG A 483 -30.64 5.68 -21.75
CA ARG A 483 -29.94 4.50 -22.25
C ARG A 483 -28.70 4.88 -23.05
N SER A 484 -28.82 5.87 -23.94
CA SER A 484 -27.67 6.38 -24.71
C SER A 484 -26.58 6.98 -23.81
N LEU A 485 -26.97 7.71 -22.77
CA LEU A 485 -26.03 8.28 -21.80
C LEU A 485 -25.39 7.19 -20.92
N SER A 486 -26.15 6.16 -20.55
CA SER A 486 -25.69 5.01 -19.78
C SER A 486 -24.70 4.17 -20.58
N ASP A 487 -24.97 3.89 -21.86
CA ASP A 487 -24.07 3.15 -22.74
C ASP A 487 -22.78 3.93 -23.06
N SER A 488 -22.79 5.26 -22.88
CA SER A 488 -21.60 6.12 -22.97
C SER A 488 -20.86 6.31 -21.63
N ASN A 489 -21.24 5.58 -20.57
CA ASN A 489 -20.69 5.68 -19.21
C ASN A 489 -20.71 7.11 -18.60
N LYS A 490 -21.68 7.96 -18.98
CA LYS A 490 -21.73 9.38 -18.54
C LYS A 490 -22.55 9.62 -17.26
N LEU A 491 -23.18 8.58 -16.70
CA LEU A 491 -24.06 8.67 -15.51
C LEU A 491 -23.31 8.42 -14.20
N TYR A 492 -22.21 9.16 -13.96
CA TYR A 492 -21.35 8.99 -12.77
C TYR A 492 -21.44 10.15 -11.76
N ARG A 493 -22.15 11.24 -12.08
CA ARG A 493 -22.25 12.41 -11.19
C ARG A 493 -23.04 12.09 -9.92
N THR A 494 -22.74 12.81 -8.84
CA THR A 494 -23.34 12.68 -7.50
C THR A 494 -24.85 12.44 -7.49
N ALA A 495 -25.62 13.18 -8.30
CA ALA A 495 -27.07 13.06 -8.38
C ALA A 495 -27.58 11.63 -8.73
N PHE A 496 -26.76 10.82 -9.39
CA PHE A 496 -27.12 9.46 -9.82
C PHE A 496 -26.61 8.35 -8.88
N VAL A 497 -25.62 8.65 -8.03
CA VAL A 497 -24.88 7.64 -7.25
C VAL A 497 -24.99 7.84 -5.73
N TYR A 498 -25.56 8.98 -5.30
CA TYR A 498 -25.74 9.34 -3.90
C TYR A 498 -26.49 8.28 -3.07
N GLN A 499 -26.00 8.02 -1.86
CA GLN A 499 -26.66 7.18 -0.86
C GLN A 499 -27.10 8.04 0.34
N ALA A 500 -28.32 7.79 0.81
CA ALA A 500 -28.82 8.39 2.04
C ALA A 500 -28.81 7.36 3.17
N THR A 501 -28.25 7.75 4.31
CA THR A 501 -28.24 6.98 5.55
C THR A 501 -29.39 7.43 6.45
N ILE A 502 -30.23 6.49 6.87
CA ILE A 502 -31.28 6.79 7.88
C ILE A 502 -30.80 6.27 9.23
N HIS A 503 -30.36 7.19 10.11
CA HIS A 503 -29.84 6.84 11.44
C HIS A 503 -30.87 6.13 12.36
N ALA A 504 -32.17 6.22 12.05
CA ALA A 504 -33.23 5.59 12.85
C ALA A 504 -33.24 4.04 12.77
N PHE A 505 -32.66 3.45 11.72
CA PHE A 505 -32.55 2.00 11.55
C PHE A 505 -31.08 1.66 11.31
N LYS A 506 -30.39 1.13 12.32
CA LYS A 506 -28.98 0.66 12.33
C LYS A 506 -28.28 0.69 10.95
N SER A 507 -27.87 1.88 10.54
CA SER A 507 -27.08 2.15 9.32
C SER A 507 -27.60 1.54 8.01
N VAL A 508 -28.92 1.55 7.76
CA VAL A 508 -29.45 1.16 6.45
C VAL A 508 -29.22 2.28 5.43
N THR A 509 -28.36 2.03 4.45
CA THR A 509 -28.15 2.90 3.28
C THR A 509 -29.20 2.60 2.21
N PHE A 510 -29.96 3.60 1.77
CA PHE A 510 -30.86 3.44 0.62
C PHE A 510 -30.40 4.32 -0.55
N ALA A 511 -30.54 3.77 -1.76
CA ALA A 511 -30.23 4.48 -3.00
C ALA A 511 -31.53 5.10 -3.56
N PRO A 512 -31.59 6.41 -3.84
CA PRO A 512 -32.82 7.06 -4.31
C PRO A 512 -33.18 6.76 -5.77
N PHE A 513 -32.24 6.31 -6.59
CA PHE A 513 -32.40 6.18 -8.04
C PHE A 513 -33.53 5.22 -8.54
N PRO A 514 -33.95 4.14 -7.83
CA PRO A 514 -35.05 3.29 -8.28
C PRO A 514 -36.44 3.84 -7.89
N ILE A 515 -36.51 4.85 -7.01
CA ILE A 515 -37.78 5.42 -6.53
C ILE A 515 -38.48 6.25 -7.62
N LEU A 516 -37.72 7.05 -8.36
CA LEU A 516 -38.30 7.95 -9.36
C LEU A 516 -38.96 7.19 -10.55
N PRO A 517 -38.30 6.18 -11.18
CA PRO A 517 -38.93 5.41 -12.25
C PRO A 517 -40.16 4.62 -11.78
N THR A 518 -40.14 4.10 -10.55
CA THR A 518 -41.27 3.35 -9.99
C THR A 518 -42.48 4.24 -9.73
N LEU A 519 -42.29 5.45 -9.19
CA LEU A 519 -43.37 6.42 -9.02
C LEU A 519 -44.03 6.80 -10.35
N LEU A 520 -43.24 7.03 -11.41
CA LEU A 520 -43.77 7.32 -12.74
C LEU A 520 -44.58 6.13 -13.30
N ALA A 521 -44.09 4.90 -13.12
CA ALA A 521 -44.81 3.70 -13.54
C ALA A 521 -46.11 3.47 -12.77
N ILE A 522 -46.13 3.77 -11.47
CA ILE A 522 -47.36 3.72 -10.65
C ILE A 522 -48.37 4.75 -11.17
N GLY A 523 -47.93 5.96 -11.53
CA GLY A 523 -48.78 6.98 -12.15
C GLY A 523 -49.45 6.49 -13.45
N VAL A 524 -48.68 5.86 -14.34
CA VAL A 524 -49.23 5.21 -15.56
C VAL A 524 -50.24 4.12 -15.19
N SER A 525 -49.92 3.27 -14.22
CA SER A 525 -50.77 2.17 -13.79
C SER A 525 -52.11 2.66 -13.25
N LEU A 526 -52.12 3.71 -12.43
CA LEU A 526 -53.34 4.29 -11.86
C LEU A 526 -54.22 4.92 -12.96
N TRP A 527 -53.61 5.63 -13.92
CA TRP A 527 -54.35 6.20 -15.05
C TRP A 527 -54.95 5.12 -15.95
N TRP A 528 -54.19 4.06 -16.24
CA TRP A 528 -54.65 2.94 -17.06
C TRP A 528 -55.79 2.16 -16.39
N ASP A 529 -55.74 1.98 -15.07
CA ASP A 529 -56.77 1.28 -14.32
C ASP A 529 -58.14 1.98 -14.43
N MET A 530 -58.15 3.32 -14.51
CA MET A 530 -59.35 4.10 -14.78
C MET A 530 -59.97 3.73 -16.15
N ILE A 531 -59.16 3.68 -17.21
CA ILE A 531 -59.61 3.30 -18.56
C ILE A 531 -60.13 1.85 -18.56
N TYR A 532 -59.36 0.92 -17.98
CA TYR A 532 -59.72 -0.48 -17.92
C TYR A 532 -61.05 -0.73 -17.19
N LYS A 533 -61.27 -0.09 -16.03
CA LYS A 533 -62.53 -0.18 -15.28
C LYS A 533 -63.73 0.30 -16.09
N THR A 534 -63.61 1.43 -16.79
CA THR A 534 -64.69 1.97 -17.63
C THR A 534 -65.05 1.03 -18.78
N PHE A 535 -64.06 0.50 -19.53
CA PHE A 535 -64.31 -0.47 -20.60
C PHE A 535 -64.97 -1.74 -20.08
N ARG A 536 -64.52 -2.24 -18.93
CA ARG A 536 -65.05 -3.45 -18.30
C ARG A 536 -66.50 -3.31 -17.84
N ARG A 537 -66.89 -2.12 -17.38
CA ARG A 537 -68.26 -1.78 -16.97
C ARG A 537 -69.21 -1.66 -18.16
N LEU A 538 -68.78 -0.95 -19.21
CA LEU A 538 -69.66 -0.61 -20.35
C LEU A 538 -69.72 -1.69 -21.44
N GLN A 539 -68.76 -2.62 -21.49
CA GLN A 539 -68.70 -3.64 -22.55
C GLN A 539 -70.00 -4.49 -22.70
N PRO A 540 -70.64 -4.99 -21.63
CA PRO A 540 -71.86 -5.79 -21.76
C PRO A 540 -73.03 -4.99 -22.34
N LEU A 541 -73.14 -3.71 -21.99
CA LEU A 541 -74.17 -2.80 -22.51
C LEU A 541 -73.97 -2.52 -24.00
N LEU A 542 -72.73 -2.25 -24.41
CA LEU A 542 -72.38 -2.00 -25.81
C LEU A 542 -72.64 -3.20 -26.71
N ALA A 543 -72.46 -4.41 -26.19
CA ALA A 543 -72.80 -5.64 -26.92
C ALA A 543 -74.31 -5.73 -27.22
N MET A 544 -75.17 -5.22 -26.32
CA MET A 544 -76.63 -5.20 -26.49
C MET A 544 -77.13 -4.05 -27.37
N CYS A 545 -76.41 -2.91 -27.42
CA CYS A 545 -76.78 -1.78 -28.28
C CYS A 545 -76.52 -2.04 -29.77
N ARG A 546 -75.43 -2.75 -30.09
CA ARG A 546 -75.02 -2.95 -31.50
C ARG A 546 -75.77 -4.08 -32.20
N ARG A 547 -76.11 -5.14 -31.48
CA ARG A 547 -76.75 -6.33 -32.05
C ARG A 547 -77.57 -7.06 -30.99
N GLU A 548 -78.66 -7.68 -31.44
CA GLU A 548 -79.38 -8.68 -30.66
C GLU A 548 -78.40 -9.78 -30.23
N SER A 549 -78.27 -9.94 -28.92
CA SER A 549 -77.25 -10.80 -28.34
C SER A 549 -77.91 -11.77 -27.38
N SER A 550 -77.50 -13.04 -27.45
CA SER A 550 -78.00 -14.05 -26.53
C SER A 550 -77.66 -13.66 -25.11
N ILE A 551 -78.51 -14.01 -24.15
CA ILE A 551 -78.30 -13.72 -22.73
C ILE A 551 -76.88 -14.09 -22.25
N LYS A 552 -76.37 -15.27 -22.61
CA LYS A 552 -75.00 -15.73 -22.27
C LYS A 552 -73.87 -14.80 -22.79
N GLY A 553 -74.12 -14.10 -23.88
CA GLY A 553 -73.15 -13.24 -24.56
C GLY A 553 -73.19 -11.77 -24.15
N SER A 554 -74.19 -11.34 -23.38
CA SER A 554 -74.40 -9.92 -23.06
C SER A 554 -75.00 -9.67 -21.67
N SER A 555 -76.32 -9.81 -21.49
CA SER A 555 -77.03 -9.46 -20.26
C SER A 555 -76.66 -10.36 -19.06
N GLY A 556 -76.27 -11.61 -19.30
CA GLY A 556 -75.72 -12.53 -18.28
C GLY A 556 -74.20 -12.48 -18.12
N LEU A 557 -73.50 -11.60 -18.84
CA LEU A 557 -72.04 -11.55 -18.89
C LEU A 557 -71.49 -10.43 -17.98
N SER A 558 -70.93 -10.79 -16.82
CA SER A 558 -70.15 -9.84 -16.00
C SER A 558 -68.67 -9.96 -16.32
N TYR A 559 -68.06 -8.83 -16.64
CA TYR A 559 -66.62 -8.71 -16.56
C TYR A 559 -66.16 -8.23 -15.19
N GLN A 560 -66.95 -7.45 -14.42
CA GLN A 560 -66.54 -6.68 -13.23
C GLN A 560 -65.94 -7.48 -12.06
N SER A 561 -66.25 -8.79 -11.95
CA SER A 561 -65.77 -9.65 -10.84
C SER A 561 -64.61 -10.60 -11.18
N SER A 562 -64.14 -10.63 -12.43
CA SER A 562 -63.01 -11.46 -12.91
C SER A 562 -61.58 -10.89 -12.64
N TYR A 563 -60.56 -11.75 -12.53
CA TYR A 563 -59.16 -11.29 -12.50
C TYR A 563 -58.70 -10.75 -13.87
N VAL A 564 -57.75 -9.81 -13.93
CA VAL A 564 -57.32 -9.11 -15.17
C VAL A 564 -56.81 -10.06 -16.26
N GLY A 565 -56.00 -11.06 -15.91
CA GLY A 565 -55.56 -12.06 -16.90
C GLY A 565 -56.73 -12.90 -17.43
N TRP A 566 -57.71 -13.18 -16.57
CA TRP A 566 -58.91 -13.92 -16.95
C TRP A 566 -59.89 -13.08 -17.78
N THR A 567 -60.02 -11.78 -17.52
CA THR A 567 -60.85 -10.89 -18.33
C THR A 567 -60.31 -10.77 -19.75
N ALA A 568 -58.98 -10.71 -19.94
CA ALA A 568 -58.37 -10.71 -21.26
C ALA A 568 -58.74 -11.98 -22.05
N ALA A 569 -58.54 -13.16 -21.45
CA ALA A 569 -58.88 -14.45 -22.05
C ALA A 569 -60.39 -14.56 -22.33
N LYS A 570 -61.24 -14.21 -21.35
CA LYS A 570 -62.70 -14.22 -21.47
C LYS A 570 -63.18 -13.26 -22.57
N ALA A 571 -62.64 -12.04 -22.65
CA ALA A 571 -62.98 -11.07 -23.67
C ALA A 571 -62.59 -11.56 -25.08
N ALA A 572 -61.41 -12.18 -25.22
CA ALA A 572 -60.99 -12.78 -26.49
C ALA A 572 -61.90 -13.92 -26.93
N MET A 573 -62.29 -14.82 -26.02
CA MET A 573 -63.22 -15.93 -26.31
C MET A 573 -64.60 -15.43 -26.77
N HIS A 574 -65.05 -14.30 -26.24
CA HIS A 574 -66.30 -13.65 -26.62
C HIS A 574 -66.15 -12.64 -27.78
N ARG A 575 -64.98 -12.56 -28.44
CA ARG A 575 -64.66 -11.64 -29.55
C ARG A 575 -64.75 -10.15 -29.20
N HIS A 576 -64.61 -9.80 -27.92
CA HIS A 576 -64.51 -8.43 -27.43
C HIS A 576 -63.05 -7.95 -27.49
N TRP A 577 -62.50 -7.83 -28.69
CA TRP A 577 -61.06 -7.58 -28.92
C TRP A 577 -60.53 -6.32 -28.25
N LEU A 578 -61.27 -5.20 -28.30
CA LEU A 578 -60.83 -3.94 -27.67
C LEU A 578 -60.70 -4.07 -26.15
N LEU A 579 -61.66 -4.71 -25.48
CA LEU A 579 -61.57 -5.01 -24.05
C LEU A 579 -60.41 -5.98 -23.75
N GLY A 580 -60.19 -6.97 -24.61
CA GLY A 580 -59.06 -7.89 -24.49
C GLY A 580 -57.71 -7.18 -24.54
N PHE A 581 -57.53 -6.23 -25.47
CA PHE A 581 -56.30 -5.43 -25.57
C PHE A 581 -56.12 -4.49 -24.37
N VAL A 582 -57.18 -3.80 -23.93
CA VAL A 582 -57.11 -2.92 -22.74
C VAL A 582 -56.78 -3.72 -21.47
N ALA A 583 -57.32 -4.94 -21.33
CA ALA A 583 -57.00 -5.86 -20.24
C ALA A 583 -55.53 -6.34 -20.29
N LEU A 584 -55.00 -6.65 -21.47
CA LEU A 584 -53.56 -6.94 -21.66
C LEU A 584 -52.70 -5.72 -21.33
N GLY A 585 -53.16 -4.50 -21.62
CA GLY A 585 -52.50 -3.26 -21.19
C GLY A 585 -52.39 -3.14 -19.67
N SER A 586 -53.38 -3.61 -18.91
CA SER A 586 -53.32 -3.59 -17.44
C SER A 586 -52.26 -4.57 -16.90
N VAL A 587 -52.07 -5.73 -17.56
CA VAL A 587 -50.95 -6.64 -17.26
C VAL A 587 -49.60 -5.97 -17.62
N ALA A 588 -49.53 -5.29 -18.76
CA ALA A 588 -48.34 -4.56 -19.17
C ALA A 588 -47.97 -3.43 -18.19
N CYS A 589 -48.94 -2.74 -17.59
CA CYS A 589 -48.69 -1.74 -16.53
C CYS A 589 -48.05 -2.38 -15.28
N GLN A 590 -48.47 -3.57 -14.87
CA GLN A 590 -47.86 -4.27 -13.73
C GLN A 590 -46.41 -4.68 -14.05
N LEU A 591 -46.16 -5.19 -15.26
CA LEU A 591 -44.81 -5.51 -15.73
C LEU A 591 -43.93 -4.25 -15.88
N LEU A 592 -44.52 -3.12 -16.27
CA LEU A 592 -43.83 -1.83 -16.34
C LEU A 592 -43.35 -1.38 -14.96
N VAL A 593 -44.18 -1.48 -13.92
CA VAL A 593 -43.79 -1.12 -12.54
C VAL A 593 -42.62 -1.98 -12.07
N ILE A 594 -42.67 -3.30 -12.32
CA ILE A 594 -41.59 -4.22 -11.94
C ILE A 594 -40.30 -3.90 -12.70
N SER A 595 -40.36 -3.80 -14.04
CA SER A 595 -39.19 -3.49 -14.86
C SER A 595 -38.58 -2.11 -14.55
N MET A 596 -39.40 -1.10 -14.26
CA MET A 596 -38.94 0.24 -13.88
C MET A 596 -38.21 0.25 -12.53
N SER A 597 -38.57 -0.63 -11.60
CA SER A 597 -37.85 -0.78 -10.33
C SER A 597 -36.44 -1.36 -10.50
N ALA A 598 -36.25 -2.19 -11.52
CA ALA A 598 -34.99 -2.82 -11.88
C ALA A 598 -34.25 -2.10 -13.02
N LEU A 599 -34.64 -0.86 -13.36
CA LEU A 599 -34.11 -0.15 -14.52
C LEU A 599 -32.63 0.18 -14.38
N PHE A 600 -32.17 0.45 -13.16
CA PHE A 600 -30.82 0.93 -12.86
C PHE A 600 -30.09 -0.01 -11.90
N GLU A 601 -28.82 -0.26 -12.22
CA GLU A 601 -27.86 -1.01 -11.41
C GLU A 601 -26.59 -0.18 -11.26
N ARG A 602 -25.85 -0.37 -10.18
CA ARG A 602 -24.60 0.36 -9.92
C ARG A 602 -23.40 -0.51 -10.24
N GLU A 603 -22.52 0.00 -11.10
CA GLU A 603 -21.25 -0.64 -11.44
C GLU A 603 -20.08 0.30 -11.12
N SER A 604 -18.90 -0.30 -10.92
CA SER A 604 -17.65 0.42 -10.63
C SER A 604 -16.70 0.25 -11.80
N ASP A 605 -16.15 1.34 -12.31
CA ASP A 605 -15.15 1.34 -13.39
C ASP A 605 -14.11 2.45 -13.14
N THR A 606 -13.03 2.44 -13.90
CA THR A 606 -11.94 3.40 -13.77
C THR A 606 -12.01 4.47 -14.86
N LEU A 607 -12.02 5.73 -14.45
CA LEU A 607 -11.88 6.86 -15.37
C LEU A 607 -10.39 7.09 -15.66
N LEU A 608 -10.04 7.13 -16.95
CA LEU A 608 -8.70 7.44 -17.42
C LEU A 608 -8.62 8.92 -17.81
N ASN A 609 -7.83 9.69 -17.07
CA ASN A 609 -7.54 11.08 -17.41
C ASN A 609 -6.07 11.23 -17.79
N THR A 610 -5.79 11.81 -18.96
CA THR A 610 -4.41 12.13 -19.38
C THR A 610 -3.99 13.48 -18.81
N MET A 611 -2.77 13.55 -18.28
CA MET A 611 -2.12 14.79 -17.81
C MET A 611 -0.68 14.84 -18.29
N GLN A 612 -0.13 16.05 -18.43
CA GLN A 612 1.29 16.26 -18.70
C GLN A 612 2.04 16.37 -17.36
N VAL A 613 3.14 15.63 -17.24
CA VAL A 613 3.99 15.62 -16.05
C VAL A 613 5.38 16.10 -16.43
N ASP A 614 5.97 16.94 -15.58
CA ASP A 614 7.32 17.47 -15.79
C ASP A 614 8.38 16.43 -15.43
N ARG A 615 9.41 16.30 -16.28
CA ARG A 615 10.60 15.47 -16.07
C ARG A 615 11.83 16.38 -16.01
N ALA A 616 12.67 16.19 -14.99
CA ALA A 616 13.90 16.97 -14.79
C ALA A 616 15.19 16.19 -15.13
N ILE A 617 15.14 14.86 -15.02
CA ILE A 617 16.31 13.98 -15.10
C ILE A 617 16.12 12.88 -16.16
N GLU A 618 17.23 12.33 -16.63
CA GLU A 618 17.33 11.27 -17.63
C GLU A 618 18.42 10.24 -17.25
N PRO A 619 18.46 9.04 -17.88
CA PRO A 619 19.54 8.08 -17.68
C PRO A 619 20.91 8.69 -17.99
N ARG A 620 21.87 8.52 -17.07
CA ARG A 620 23.19 9.11 -17.16
C ARG A 620 23.98 8.57 -18.35
N GLN A 621 24.43 9.46 -19.23
CA GLN A 621 25.37 9.16 -20.32
C GLN A 621 26.78 9.65 -20.00
N LEU A 622 26.92 10.68 -19.16
CA LEU A 622 28.21 11.29 -18.84
C LEU A 622 28.84 10.68 -17.57
N PRO A 623 30.18 10.53 -17.52
CA PRO A 623 30.88 10.09 -16.32
C PRO A 623 30.83 11.16 -15.22
N PHE A 624 31.17 10.80 -13.97
CA PHE A 624 31.36 11.78 -12.90
C PHE A 624 32.68 12.51 -13.06
N LEU A 625 32.70 13.80 -12.73
CA LEU A 625 33.90 14.61 -12.65
C LEU A 625 34.34 14.76 -11.20
N HIS A 626 35.58 14.38 -10.93
CA HIS A 626 36.24 14.63 -9.65
C HIS A 626 37.43 15.55 -9.88
N SER A 627 37.49 16.64 -9.12
CA SER A 627 38.62 17.57 -9.10
C SER A 627 39.32 17.43 -7.76
N ASP A 628 40.63 17.18 -7.80
CA ASP A 628 41.43 16.95 -6.59
C ASP A 628 42.83 17.54 -6.75
N THR A 629 43.49 17.81 -5.63
CA THR A 629 44.84 18.38 -5.56
C THR A 629 45.78 17.40 -4.88
N PHE A 630 46.96 17.16 -5.44
CA PHE A 630 47.90 16.18 -4.90
C PHE A 630 49.36 16.56 -5.13
N ASP A 631 50.25 15.95 -4.37
CA ASP A 631 51.70 16.09 -4.47
C ASP A 631 52.27 15.39 -5.73
N ASP A 632 53.08 16.09 -6.53
CA ASP A 632 53.73 15.59 -7.74
C ASP A 632 54.63 14.37 -7.47
N ALA A 633 55.22 14.25 -6.28
CA ALA A 633 55.99 13.06 -5.89
C ALA A 633 55.12 11.81 -5.76
N LEU A 634 53.85 11.95 -5.38
CA LEU A 634 52.87 10.85 -5.32
C LEU A 634 52.33 10.45 -6.70
N LEU A 635 52.36 11.32 -7.72
CA LEU A 635 52.06 10.91 -9.10
C LEU A 635 53.11 9.95 -9.68
N ALA A 636 54.38 10.09 -9.26
CA ALA A 636 55.46 9.22 -9.72
C ALA A 636 55.42 7.83 -9.03
N PHE A 637 55.06 7.76 -7.75
CA PHE A 637 55.20 6.54 -6.92
C PHE A 637 53.91 6.04 -6.24
N GLY A 638 52.88 6.88 -6.09
CA GLY A 638 51.64 6.65 -5.34
C GLY A 638 50.35 6.67 -6.19
N ARG A 639 50.44 6.27 -7.47
CA ARG A 639 49.37 6.35 -8.50
C ARG A 639 48.02 5.71 -8.16
N ARG A 640 47.93 4.91 -7.08
CA ARG A 640 46.71 4.19 -6.66
C ARG A 640 45.86 4.94 -5.64
N LYS A 641 46.46 5.90 -4.93
CA LYS A 641 45.77 6.65 -3.86
C LYS A 641 44.65 7.54 -4.38
N LEU A 642 44.79 8.09 -5.60
CA LEU A 642 43.79 9.00 -6.15
C LEU A 642 42.48 8.29 -6.55
N PRO A 643 42.48 7.22 -7.36
CA PRO A 643 41.27 6.40 -7.56
C PRO A 643 40.65 5.95 -6.25
N GLY A 644 41.47 5.55 -5.28
CA GLY A 644 41.00 5.06 -3.99
C GLY A 644 40.34 6.14 -3.13
N ARG A 645 40.83 7.39 -3.16
CA ARG A 645 40.16 8.55 -2.55
C ARG A 645 38.81 8.84 -3.21
N ILE A 646 38.73 8.75 -4.55
CA ILE A 646 37.46 8.95 -5.28
C ILE A 646 36.43 7.89 -4.84
N VAL A 647 36.86 6.63 -4.71
CA VAL A 647 35.99 5.56 -4.20
C VAL A 647 35.64 5.80 -2.72
N ALA A 648 36.59 6.22 -1.89
CA ALA A 648 36.35 6.55 -0.47
C ALA A 648 35.28 7.64 -0.30
N ASN A 649 35.29 8.65 -1.16
CA ASN A 649 34.30 9.73 -1.15
C ASN A 649 32.86 9.23 -1.37
N THR A 650 32.65 8.06 -1.99
CA THR A 650 31.30 7.50 -2.14
C THR A 650 30.67 7.09 -0.81
N PHE A 651 31.47 6.90 0.24
CA PHE A 651 30.99 6.50 1.55
C PHE A 651 30.83 7.68 2.51
N SER A 652 31.46 8.85 2.23
CA SER A 652 31.59 9.96 3.18
C SER A 652 30.26 10.46 3.76
N HIS A 653 29.17 10.39 2.99
CA HIS A 653 27.82 10.75 3.44
C HIS A 653 27.03 9.52 3.90
N LEU A 654 27.27 9.12 5.15
CA LEU A 654 26.62 7.95 5.75
C LEU A 654 25.10 8.08 5.84
N GLN A 655 24.48 9.27 5.79
CA GLN A 655 23.03 9.42 5.89
C GLN A 655 22.26 9.00 4.62
N SER A 656 22.96 8.78 3.51
CA SER A 656 22.38 8.45 2.21
C SER A 656 23.07 7.24 1.55
N ASN A 657 23.61 6.34 2.35
CA ASN A 657 24.41 5.22 1.87
C ASN A 657 23.52 4.04 1.42
N TRP A 658 23.52 3.81 0.10
CA TRP A 658 22.79 2.78 -0.62
C TRP A 658 23.07 1.34 -0.16
N MET A 659 24.24 1.07 0.45
CA MET A 659 24.60 -0.29 0.89
C MET A 659 23.79 -0.74 2.11
N TYR A 660 23.51 0.17 3.04
CA TYR A 660 22.66 -0.13 4.20
C TYR A 660 21.22 -0.39 3.76
N SER A 661 20.64 0.48 2.92
CA SER A 661 19.26 0.32 2.47
C SER A 661 19.06 -0.94 1.63
N ALA A 662 20.01 -1.29 0.75
CA ALA A 662 19.97 -2.53 -0.03
C ALA A 662 20.03 -3.78 0.86
N THR A 663 20.96 -3.81 1.82
CA THR A 663 21.10 -4.94 2.74
C THR A 663 19.86 -5.09 3.61
N ILE A 664 19.25 -4.00 4.07
CA ILE A 664 18.00 -4.03 4.85
C ILE A 664 16.83 -4.58 4.02
N GLN A 665 16.70 -4.19 2.75
CA GLN A 665 15.69 -4.77 1.86
C GLN A 665 15.85 -6.29 1.77
N LEU A 666 17.06 -6.78 1.52
CA LEU A 666 17.32 -8.21 1.32
C LEU A 666 17.30 -9.04 2.59
N ALA A 667 17.80 -8.50 3.71
CA ALA A 667 17.96 -9.25 4.94
C ALA A 667 16.71 -9.19 5.84
N LEU A 668 15.91 -8.11 5.77
CA LEU A 668 14.85 -7.79 6.74
C LEU A 668 13.47 -7.53 6.11
N ASP A 669 13.28 -7.88 4.84
CA ASP A 669 12.08 -7.57 4.05
C ASP A 669 11.72 -6.07 4.12
N GLY A 670 12.76 -5.23 3.98
CA GLY A 670 12.65 -3.78 3.94
C GLY A 670 11.92 -3.26 2.70
N THR A 671 11.52 -1.98 2.73
CA THR A 671 10.84 -1.34 1.60
C THR A 671 11.81 -1.07 0.45
N GLU A 672 11.36 -1.30 -0.78
CA GLU A 672 12.07 -0.87 -1.98
C GLU A 672 12.15 0.67 -2.05
N PRO A 673 13.22 1.25 -2.64
CA PRO A 673 13.30 2.68 -2.91
C PRO A 673 12.14 3.17 -3.77
N SER A 674 11.77 4.44 -3.63
CA SER A 674 10.80 5.06 -4.55
C SER A 674 11.31 5.00 -5.99
N TRP A 675 10.39 4.92 -6.94
CA TRP A 675 10.69 4.75 -8.37
C TRP A 675 11.56 3.51 -8.68
N SER A 676 11.41 2.45 -7.90
CA SER A 676 12.10 1.18 -8.14
C SER A 676 11.24 -0.01 -7.76
N LYS A 677 11.48 -1.16 -8.42
CA LYS A 677 10.78 -2.43 -8.16
C LYS A 677 11.51 -3.64 -8.76
N ASP A 678 11.61 -4.74 -8.03
CA ASP A 678 12.18 -6.03 -8.49
C ASP A 678 13.58 -5.88 -9.13
N GLY A 679 14.46 -5.06 -8.55
CA GLY A 679 15.81 -4.78 -9.09
C GLY A 679 15.87 -3.74 -10.21
N TRP A 680 14.73 -3.29 -10.74
CA TRP A 680 14.67 -2.18 -11.72
C TRP A 680 14.56 -0.84 -11.01
N SER A 681 15.33 0.14 -11.50
CA SER A 681 15.16 1.55 -11.16
C SER A 681 14.59 2.29 -12.36
N PHE A 682 13.63 3.18 -12.14
CA PHE A 682 12.89 3.90 -13.18
C PHE A 682 13.14 5.39 -13.05
N THR A 683 13.25 6.11 -14.17
CA THR A 683 13.50 7.55 -14.16
C THR A 683 12.30 8.30 -13.56
N PRO A 684 12.48 9.05 -12.45
CA PRO A 684 11.43 9.80 -11.77
C PRO A 684 10.80 10.94 -12.59
N ALA A 685 9.53 11.19 -12.32
CA ALA A 685 8.80 12.37 -12.82
C ALA A 685 8.26 13.20 -11.64
N SER A 686 8.15 14.52 -11.82
CA SER A 686 7.72 15.46 -10.78
C SER A 686 6.21 15.68 -10.81
N PHE A 687 5.51 15.27 -9.76
CA PHE A 687 4.08 15.51 -9.61
C PHE A 687 3.83 16.81 -8.82
N ARG A 688 3.46 17.91 -9.50
CA ARG A 688 3.30 19.24 -8.85
C ARG A 688 1.95 19.43 -8.14
N ALA A 689 0.88 18.83 -8.66
CA ALA A 689 -0.45 18.81 -8.05
C ALA A 689 -1.34 17.77 -8.75
N LEU A 690 -2.21 17.10 -7.99
CA LEU A 690 -3.31 16.33 -8.58
C LEU A 690 -4.21 17.30 -9.36
N PRO A 691 -4.58 17.00 -10.62
CA PRO A 691 -5.61 17.76 -11.32
C PRO A 691 -6.87 17.81 -10.44
N ASP A 692 -7.64 18.90 -10.46
CA ASP A 692 -8.95 18.96 -9.77
C ASP A 692 -9.87 17.78 -10.19
N ALA A 693 -9.64 17.24 -11.39
CA ALA A 693 -10.29 16.06 -11.95
C ALA A 693 -9.82 14.70 -11.38
N ALA A 694 -8.87 14.67 -10.43
CA ALA A 694 -8.38 13.46 -9.75
C ALA A 694 -8.85 13.35 -8.29
N ASN A 695 -9.41 14.43 -7.71
CA ASN A 695 -10.04 14.39 -6.39
C ASN A 695 -11.40 13.67 -6.46
N SER A 696 -11.43 12.37 -6.11
CA SER A 696 -12.62 11.53 -6.15
C SER A 696 -13.82 12.12 -5.38
N THR A 697 -13.54 12.81 -4.27
CA THR A 697 -14.54 13.50 -3.42
C THR A 697 -15.17 14.72 -4.08
N LYS A 698 -14.48 15.39 -5.01
CA LYS A 698 -15.05 16.48 -5.84
C LYS A 698 -15.80 15.94 -7.06
N ILE A 699 -15.44 14.76 -7.56
CA ILE A 699 -16.07 14.14 -8.74
C ILE A 699 -17.43 13.52 -8.39
N GLN A 700 -17.51 12.82 -7.25
CA GLN A 700 -18.71 12.14 -6.79
C GLN A 700 -18.76 12.10 -5.25
N ASN A 701 -19.91 12.47 -4.66
CA ASN A 701 -20.17 12.27 -3.23
C ASN A 701 -21.08 11.04 -3.06
N VAL A 702 -20.50 9.92 -2.63
CA VAL A 702 -21.23 8.64 -2.45
C VAL A 702 -21.88 8.53 -1.06
N GLY A 703 -21.69 9.53 -0.19
CA GLY A 703 -22.21 9.55 1.19
C GLY A 703 -21.12 9.45 2.25
N GLU A 704 -21.51 9.72 3.49
CA GLU A 704 -20.69 10.10 4.65
C GLU A 704 -20.05 8.90 5.40
N ASN A 705 -19.49 7.92 4.69
CA ASN A 705 -18.81 6.75 5.28
C ASN A 705 -17.41 6.52 4.68
N VAL A 706 -16.67 7.57 4.35
CA VAL A 706 -15.21 7.46 4.29
C VAL A 706 -14.71 8.11 5.57
N ASP A 707 -14.55 7.29 6.62
CA ASP A 707 -13.99 7.75 7.89
C ASP A 707 -12.71 8.55 7.60
N GLU A 708 -12.69 9.82 8.00
CA GLU A 708 -11.55 10.76 7.85
C GLU A 708 -10.26 10.29 8.57
N HIS A 709 -10.25 9.09 9.16
CA HIS A 709 -9.14 8.54 9.94
C HIS A 709 -8.49 7.29 9.33
N GLY A 710 -8.77 6.97 8.06
CA GLY A 710 -8.19 5.81 7.41
C GLY A 710 -6.98 6.15 6.54
N ILE A 711 -5.81 5.63 6.88
CA ILE A 711 -4.54 5.54 6.09
C ILE A 711 -4.74 4.91 4.68
N PHE A 712 -5.96 4.57 4.31
CA PHE A 712 -6.40 4.04 3.03
C PHE A 712 -7.24 5.07 2.26
N ALA A 713 -6.72 6.29 2.06
CA ALA A 713 -7.23 7.15 0.99
C ALA A 713 -7.18 6.36 -0.34
N PRO A 714 -8.15 6.54 -1.26
CA PRO A 714 -8.08 5.89 -2.56
C PRO A 714 -6.82 6.37 -3.27
N SER A 715 -5.78 5.53 -3.28
CA SER A 715 -4.51 5.83 -3.92
C SER A 715 -4.75 6.20 -5.39
N VAL A 716 -4.32 7.40 -5.76
CA VAL A 716 -4.41 7.85 -7.15
C VAL A 716 -3.22 7.22 -7.87
N ASN A 717 -3.52 6.25 -8.72
CA ASN A 717 -2.53 5.55 -9.51
C ASN A 717 -2.28 6.32 -10.80
N ILE A 718 -1.01 6.54 -11.11
CA ILE A 718 -0.55 7.26 -12.29
C ILE A 718 0.25 6.30 -13.16
N THR A 719 -0.21 6.10 -14.39
CA THR A 719 0.47 5.26 -15.38
C THR A 719 1.27 6.13 -16.34
N LEU A 720 2.55 5.86 -16.55
CA LEU A 720 3.42 6.64 -17.45
C LEU A 720 4.49 5.75 -18.11
N GLU A 721 5.06 6.23 -19.22
CA GLU A 721 6.17 5.55 -19.92
C GLU A 721 7.50 6.23 -19.59
N THR A 722 8.48 5.45 -19.12
CA THR A 722 9.77 5.95 -18.67
C THR A 722 10.88 4.95 -18.89
N SER A 723 12.12 5.43 -18.92
CA SER A 723 13.31 4.61 -18.98
C SER A 723 13.55 3.86 -17.66
N ALA A 724 14.02 2.63 -17.78
CA ALA A 724 14.35 1.72 -16.70
C ALA A 724 15.80 1.24 -16.84
N ILE A 725 16.49 1.09 -15.71
CA ILE A 725 17.86 0.58 -15.64
C ILE A 725 17.96 -0.51 -14.56
N ARG A 726 18.77 -1.55 -14.82
CA ARG A 726 18.99 -2.66 -13.90
C ARG A 726 20.44 -3.18 -13.99
N GLY A 727 20.94 -3.66 -12.85
CA GLY A 727 22.16 -4.45 -12.76
C GLY A 727 21.83 -5.93 -12.68
N ARG A 728 22.55 -6.77 -13.43
CA ARG A 728 22.38 -8.22 -13.46
C ARG A 728 23.73 -8.92 -13.46
N LEU A 729 23.76 -10.15 -12.90
CA LEU A 729 24.92 -11.03 -12.96
C LEU A 729 24.67 -12.24 -13.85
N GLU A 730 25.66 -12.58 -14.66
CA GLU A 730 25.78 -13.87 -15.33
C GLU A 730 26.97 -14.62 -14.75
N CYS A 731 26.74 -15.77 -14.12
CA CYS A 731 27.81 -16.51 -13.46
C CYS A 731 27.98 -17.93 -14.00
N SER A 732 29.21 -18.42 -13.91
CA SER A 732 29.64 -19.76 -14.27
C SER A 732 30.33 -20.44 -13.07
N PRO A 733 30.18 -21.77 -12.88
CA PRO A 733 30.83 -22.50 -11.80
C PRO A 733 32.35 -22.59 -12.01
N LEU A 734 33.11 -22.65 -10.91
CA LEU A 734 34.59 -22.73 -10.91
C LEU A 734 35.10 -24.12 -10.52
N ASP A 735 34.54 -25.18 -11.10
CA ASP A 735 34.81 -26.57 -10.66
C ASP A 735 36.28 -26.98 -10.78
N GLU A 736 36.99 -26.54 -11.84
CA GLU A 736 38.40 -26.87 -12.06
C GLU A 736 39.34 -26.24 -11.03
N ASP A 737 39.14 -24.94 -10.75
CA ASP A 737 39.94 -24.20 -9.77
C ASP A 737 39.62 -24.70 -8.33
N ILE A 738 38.36 -25.02 -8.02
CA ILE A 738 37.94 -25.57 -6.71
C ILE A 738 38.53 -26.98 -6.48
N ALA A 739 38.53 -27.83 -7.52
CA ALA A 739 39.07 -29.19 -7.44
C ALA A 739 40.59 -29.20 -7.14
N ASN A 740 41.33 -28.18 -7.57
CA ASN A 740 42.73 -28.01 -7.23
C ASN A 740 42.88 -27.33 -5.85
N VAL A 741 42.77 -28.11 -4.77
CA VAL A 741 42.84 -27.63 -3.36
C VAL A 741 44.09 -26.79 -3.08
N SER A 742 45.23 -27.12 -3.69
CA SER A 742 46.49 -26.38 -3.50
C SER A 742 46.46 -24.94 -4.06
N SER A 743 45.47 -24.61 -4.89
CA SER A 743 45.31 -23.27 -5.47
C SER A 743 44.66 -22.27 -4.50
N TRP A 744 44.02 -22.74 -3.42
CA TRP A 744 43.26 -21.88 -2.50
C TRP A 744 43.43 -22.23 -1.01
N LEU A 745 44.04 -23.38 -0.69
CA LEU A 745 44.27 -23.84 0.67
C LEU A 745 45.75 -24.21 0.88
N GLU A 746 46.38 -23.59 1.88
CA GLU A 746 47.74 -23.89 2.34
C GLU A 746 47.68 -24.94 3.46
N THR A 747 48.57 -25.94 3.39
CA THR A 747 48.71 -26.96 4.44
C THR A 747 49.83 -26.56 5.40
N VAL A 748 49.51 -26.39 6.67
CA VAL A 748 50.44 -25.91 7.69
C VAL A 748 50.72 -27.04 8.70
N ARG A 749 52.00 -27.33 8.91
CA ARG A 749 52.45 -28.36 9.87
C ARG A 749 53.03 -27.71 11.12
N PHE A 750 52.67 -28.22 12.29
CA PHE A 750 53.10 -27.67 13.58
C PHE A 750 53.26 -28.75 14.65
N GLU A 751 54.05 -28.44 15.67
CA GLU A 751 54.27 -29.26 16.88
C GLU A 751 54.05 -28.42 18.13
N ARG A 752 53.62 -29.02 19.24
CA ARG A 752 53.55 -28.27 20.51
C ARG A 752 54.93 -28.14 21.14
N PHE A 753 55.17 -27.01 21.80
CA PHE A 753 56.38 -26.83 22.60
C PHE A 753 56.51 -27.95 23.64
N SER A 754 57.75 -28.41 23.83
CA SER A 754 58.06 -29.51 24.75
C SER A 754 57.66 -29.23 26.22
N ASN A 755 57.42 -27.98 26.59
CA ASN A 755 56.99 -27.52 27.92
C ASN A 755 55.46 -27.29 28.04
N SER A 756 54.67 -27.68 27.04
CA SER A 756 53.21 -27.53 27.05
C SER A 756 52.54 -28.32 28.17
N THR A 757 51.56 -27.69 28.84
CA THR A 757 50.70 -28.32 29.86
C THR A 757 49.74 -29.38 29.31
N LYS A 758 49.53 -29.41 27.98
CA LYS A 758 48.65 -30.35 27.28
C LYS A 758 49.41 -31.54 26.66
N GLY A 759 50.71 -31.67 26.94
CA GLY A 759 51.60 -32.71 26.42
C GLY A 759 52.07 -32.46 24.97
N PRO A 760 53.25 -32.98 24.59
CA PRO A 760 53.79 -32.81 23.24
C PRO A 760 52.93 -33.56 22.22
N VAL A 761 52.49 -32.84 21.17
CA VAL A 761 51.85 -33.42 19.99
C VAL A 761 52.80 -33.19 18.83
N THR A 762 53.24 -34.28 18.18
CA THR A 762 54.16 -34.29 17.05
C THR A 762 53.40 -34.35 15.73
N ASN A 763 53.87 -33.62 14.71
CA ASN A 763 53.30 -33.57 13.36
C ASN A 763 51.78 -33.30 13.27
N SER A 764 51.26 -32.28 13.95
CA SER A 764 49.88 -31.84 13.72
C SER A 764 49.76 -31.08 12.41
N VAL A 765 48.62 -31.23 11.73
CA VAL A 765 48.32 -30.58 10.45
C VAL A 765 47.09 -29.68 10.62
N GLY A 766 47.19 -28.44 10.17
CA GLY A 766 46.08 -27.51 10.01
C GLY A 766 46.03 -26.98 8.57
N TYR A 767 44.91 -26.38 8.21
CA TYR A 767 44.73 -25.75 6.90
C TYR A 767 44.41 -24.27 7.06
N ASP A 768 45.03 -23.43 6.23
CA ASP A 768 44.83 -21.97 6.17
C ASP A 768 44.52 -21.55 4.73
N LEU A 769 43.77 -20.46 4.54
CA LEU A 769 43.48 -19.96 3.19
C LEU A 769 44.67 -19.19 2.63
N THR A 770 44.95 -19.39 1.34
CA THR A 770 46.01 -18.64 0.67
C THR A 770 45.57 -17.18 0.45
N PRO A 771 46.45 -16.17 0.67
CA PRO A 771 46.09 -14.76 0.43
C PRO A 771 45.66 -14.45 -1.00
N ASN A 772 46.13 -15.24 -1.97
CA ASN A 772 45.64 -15.25 -3.34
C ASN A 772 45.14 -16.67 -3.65
N MET A 773 43.89 -16.78 -4.07
CA MET A 773 43.21 -18.04 -4.43
C MET A 773 43.11 -18.17 -5.95
N PHE A 774 43.10 -19.42 -6.42
CA PHE A 774 42.91 -19.84 -7.81
C PHE A 774 44.02 -19.41 -8.79
N THR A 775 44.30 -20.28 -9.75
CA THR A 775 45.37 -20.08 -10.73
C THR A 775 44.91 -19.37 -12.00
N HIS A 776 43.69 -19.66 -12.48
CA HIS A 776 43.16 -19.06 -13.72
C HIS A 776 42.36 -17.79 -13.42
N ASN A 777 41.41 -17.87 -12.49
CA ASN A 777 40.59 -16.75 -12.04
C ASN A 777 41.12 -16.20 -10.71
N SER A 778 42.33 -15.65 -10.72
CA SER A 778 43.02 -15.23 -9.50
C SER A 778 42.20 -14.24 -8.69
N THR A 779 41.88 -14.61 -7.45
CA THR A 779 41.04 -13.84 -6.53
C THR A 779 41.66 -13.84 -5.14
N SER A 780 41.02 -13.18 -4.17
CA SER A 780 41.43 -13.16 -2.76
C SER A 780 40.38 -13.82 -1.88
N PRO A 781 40.74 -14.40 -0.72
CA PRO A 781 39.78 -15.00 0.22
C PRO A 781 38.85 -13.96 0.87
N LEU A 782 39.31 -12.71 0.98
CA LEU A 782 38.55 -11.53 1.41
C LEU A 782 38.35 -10.58 0.21
N THR A 783 37.88 -9.36 0.45
CA THR A 783 37.84 -8.27 -0.54
C THR A 783 39.21 -7.97 -1.15
N HIS A 784 40.25 -7.85 -0.31
CA HIS A 784 41.65 -7.69 -0.70
C HIS A 784 42.50 -8.90 -0.26
N PRO A 785 43.71 -9.09 -0.79
CA PRO A 785 44.63 -10.13 -0.36
C PRO A 785 45.05 -9.89 1.10
N GLY A 786 44.63 -10.79 1.98
CA GLY A 786 44.87 -10.69 3.42
C GLY A 786 44.70 -12.05 4.09
N ARG A 787 45.13 -12.14 5.36
CA ARG A 787 44.95 -13.35 6.18
C ARG A 787 43.78 -13.18 7.13
N LEU A 788 42.95 -14.20 7.24
CA LEU A 788 41.79 -14.25 8.15
C LEU A 788 42.22 -14.28 9.60
N ALA A 789 41.49 -13.55 10.44
CA ALA A 789 41.84 -13.35 11.83
C ALA A 789 40.62 -13.40 12.79
N CYS A 790 39.36 -13.31 12.31
CA CYS A 790 38.19 -13.55 13.16
C CYS A 790 37.75 -15.03 13.19
N CYS A 791 36.91 -15.42 14.16
CA CYS A 791 35.65 -16.19 13.98
C CYS A 791 35.28 -17.06 15.19
N LEU A 792 36.25 -17.40 16.05
CA LEU A 792 36.01 -18.26 17.22
C LEU A 792 36.53 -17.58 18.48
N ASN A 793 35.77 -17.68 19.57
CA ASN A 793 36.20 -17.14 20.85
C ASN A 793 37.27 -18.04 21.48
N SER A 794 38.53 -17.59 21.45
CA SER A 794 39.69 -18.29 22.03
C SER A 794 39.60 -18.48 23.55
N SER A 795 38.77 -17.69 24.23
CA SER A 795 38.66 -17.72 25.70
C SER A 795 37.67 -18.75 26.25
N GLN A 796 36.77 -19.31 25.44
CA GLN A 796 35.71 -20.24 25.90
C GLN A 796 35.75 -21.65 25.29
N SER A 797 36.52 -21.91 24.24
CA SER A 797 36.44 -23.21 23.53
C SER A 797 37.79 -23.91 23.40
N ASN A 798 37.94 -25.02 24.12
CA ASN A 798 38.85 -26.12 23.75
C ASN A 798 38.18 -27.04 22.70
N GLU A 799 37.04 -26.64 22.12
CA GLU A 799 36.18 -27.44 21.26
C GLU A 799 36.21 -26.97 19.80
N GLN A 800 36.02 -27.90 18.86
CA GLN A 800 35.91 -27.62 17.42
C GLN A 800 34.61 -26.85 17.14
N GLY A 801 34.71 -25.66 16.55
CA GLY A 801 33.57 -24.87 16.09
C GLY A 801 33.40 -24.95 14.57
N THR A 802 32.22 -24.62 14.05
CA THR A 802 32.00 -24.43 12.61
C THR A 802 32.16 -22.97 12.24
N VAL A 803 32.80 -22.70 11.11
CA VAL A 803 33.04 -21.34 10.60
C VAL A 803 32.51 -21.23 9.17
N ALA A 804 31.83 -20.13 8.89
CA ALA A 804 31.31 -19.76 7.58
C ALA A 804 31.88 -18.41 7.13
N ILE A 805 32.46 -18.39 5.92
CA ILE A 805 33.15 -17.24 5.34
C ILE A 805 32.56 -16.94 3.96
N GLY A 806 32.17 -15.69 3.73
CA GLY A 806 31.55 -15.27 2.47
C GLY A 806 32.06 -13.91 2.01
N TYR A 807 32.71 -13.87 0.84
CA TYR A 807 33.28 -12.64 0.28
C TYR A 807 33.22 -12.59 -1.24
N TRP A 808 32.99 -11.40 -1.76
CA TRP A 808 33.03 -11.07 -3.18
C TRP A 808 34.32 -10.31 -3.45
N SER A 809 35.08 -10.73 -4.46
CA SER A 809 36.25 -9.97 -4.89
C SER A 809 36.50 -10.17 -6.38
N THR A 810 37.20 -9.23 -6.99
CA THR A 810 37.49 -9.26 -8.43
C THR A 810 38.39 -10.44 -8.81
N ASN A 811 38.40 -10.78 -10.09
CA ASN A 811 39.36 -11.74 -10.67
C ASN A 811 40.73 -11.09 -10.92
N ASN A 812 41.12 -10.14 -10.07
CA ASN A 812 42.43 -9.51 -10.04
C ASN A 812 42.72 -8.94 -8.64
N GLY A 813 42.49 -9.76 -7.59
CA GLY A 813 42.49 -9.30 -6.20
C GLY A 813 43.76 -8.57 -5.76
N LYS A 814 44.89 -8.75 -6.44
CA LYS A 814 46.16 -8.08 -6.12
C LYS A 814 46.15 -6.56 -6.31
N TYR A 815 45.25 -6.02 -7.13
CA TYR A 815 45.27 -4.60 -7.52
C TYR A 815 43.93 -3.95 -7.25
N TYR A 816 43.88 -2.99 -6.33
CA TYR A 816 42.69 -2.20 -6.03
C TYR A 816 43.07 -0.73 -5.77
N PRO A 817 42.27 0.26 -6.23
CA PRO A 817 41.17 0.15 -7.19
C PRO A 817 41.63 -0.15 -8.63
N HIS A 818 40.75 -0.69 -9.47
CA HIS A 818 41.11 -1.26 -10.78
C HIS A 818 41.14 -0.21 -11.92
N SER A 819 41.93 0.84 -11.74
CA SER A 819 42.06 1.98 -12.68
C SER A 819 42.75 1.66 -14.02
N SER A 820 43.53 0.58 -14.07
CA SER A 820 44.32 0.14 -15.22
C SER A 820 43.64 -0.96 -16.06
N ALA A 821 42.63 -1.63 -15.51
CA ALA A 821 42.03 -2.83 -16.11
C ALA A 821 40.95 -2.50 -17.17
N PRO A 822 40.68 -3.41 -18.12
CA PRO A 822 39.52 -3.30 -19.00
C PRO A 822 38.22 -3.56 -18.21
N TRP A 823 37.20 -2.73 -18.42
CA TRP A 823 35.89 -2.86 -17.79
C TRP A 823 34.82 -3.27 -18.81
N PRO A 824 33.77 -4.01 -18.41
CA PRO A 824 33.51 -4.56 -17.07
C PRO A 824 34.51 -5.66 -16.65
N ILE A 825 34.83 -5.74 -15.36
CA ILE A 825 35.73 -6.75 -14.78
C ILE A 825 34.90 -7.87 -14.13
N ASN A 826 35.28 -9.11 -14.40
CA ASN A 826 34.67 -10.28 -13.76
C ASN A 826 35.04 -10.36 -12.26
N MET A 827 34.12 -10.89 -11.47
CA MET A 827 34.32 -11.11 -10.04
C MET A 827 34.01 -12.54 -9.62
N THR A 828 34.62 -12.96 -8.53
CA THR A 828 34.41 -14.29 -7.95
C THR A 828 33.65 -14.17 -6.64
N VAL A 829 32.45 -14.77 -6.61
CA VAL A 829 31.63 -14.90 -5.40
C VAL A 829 31.96 -16.22 -4.72
N LYS A 830 32.31 -16.19 -3.43
CA LYS A 830 32.83 -17.35 -2.70
C LYS A 830 32.08 -17.58 -1.39
N TRP A 831 31.83 -18.84 -1.08
CA TRP A 831 31.26 -19.29 0.18
C TRP A 831 32.03 -20.50 0.71
N ILE A 832 32.59 -20.38 1.92
CA ILE A 832 33.42 -21.42 2.55
C ILE A 832 32.78 -21.80 3.88
N HIS A 833 32.62 -23.10 4.12
CA HIS A 833 32.09 -23.64 5.37
C HIS A 833 32.91 -24.83 5.85
N GLY A 834 33.32 -24.84 7.12
CA GLY A 834 34.09 -25.95 7.67
C GLY A 834 34.38 -25.87 9.16
N SER A 835 34.90 -26.98 9.71
CA SER A 835 35.26 -27.08 11.13
C SER A 835 36.61 -26.44 11.41
N ALA A 836 36.62 -25.42 12.27
CA ALA A 836 37.79 -24.64 12.65
C ALA A 836 38.08 -24.75 14.16
N SER A 837 39.32 -24.47 14.53
CA SER A 837 39.80 -24.42 15.91
C SER A 837 40.80 -23.27 16.05
N PRO A 838 40.80 -22.53 17.18
CA PRO A 838 41.82 -21.52 17.43
C PRO A 838 43.22 -22.14 17.36
N TRP A 839 44.20 -21.37 16.86
CA TRP A 839 45.58 -21.83 16.89
C TRP A 839 46.02 -22.07 18.35
N PRO A 840 46.59 -23.24 18.69
CA PRO A 840 47.09 -23.45 20.03
C PRO A 840 48.23 -22.46 20.34
N ALA A 841 48.18 -21.80 21.49
CA ALA A 841 49.14 -20.74 21.85
C ALA A 841 50.57 -21.26 22.10
N ASP A 842 50.76 -22.58 22.16
CA ASP A 842 51.95 -23.28 22.56
C ASP A 842 52.53 -24.16 21.43
N ILE A 843 52.57 -23.64 20.21
CA ILE A 843 53.04 -24.37 19.02
C ILE A 843 54.28 -23.75 18.36
N GLU A 844 55.09 -24.61 17.76
CA GLU A 844 56.17 -24.30 16.83
C GLU A 844 55.77 -24.79 15.43
N PHE A 845 55.85 -23.90 14.44
CA PHE A 845 55.57 -24.23 13.05
C PHE A 845 56.77 -24.97 12.45
N LEU A 846 56.51 -26.14 11.84
CA LEU A 846 57.54 -26.94 11.20
C LEU A 846 57.93 -26.28 9.86
N LYS A 847 59.15 -25.74 9.79
CA LYS A 847 59.69 -25.12 8.57
C LYS A 847 59.95 -26.17 7.50
N ASP A 848 59.02 -26.34 6.56
CA ASP A 848 59.34 -26.94 5.27
C ASP A 848 60.16 -25.93 4.45
N LYS A 849 61.38 -26.33 4.06
CA LYS A 849 62.52 -25.48 3.67
C LYS A 849 62.36 -24.58 2.42
N GLU A 850 61.20 -24.48 1.78
CA GLU A 850 61.06 -23.72 0.52
C GLU A 850 59.84 -22.79 0.43
N ALA A 851 58.97 -22.67 1.45
CA ALA A 851 57.72 -21.90 1.32
C ALA A 851 57.52 -20.69 2.27
N LEU A 852 58.31 -20.53 3.35
CA LEU A 852 58.11 -19.45 4.33
C LEU A 852 59.14 -18.30 4.19
N SER A 853 59.10 -17.55 3.08
CA SER A 853 59.61 -16.17 3.08
C SER A 853 58.44 -15.22 3.36
N GLY A 854 58.21 -14.88 4.63
CA GLY A 854 57.25 -13.85 5.05
C GLY A 854 56.17 -14.29 6.07
N TYR A 855 56.08 -15.58 6.40
CA TYR A 855 55.09 -16.07 7.37
C TYR A 855 55.55 -15.76 8.81
N THR A 856 54.90 -14.80 9.47
CA THR A 856 54.98 -14.66 10.92
C THR A 856 53.78 -15.37 11.56
N PRO A 857 54.00 -16.37 12.43
CA PRO A 857 52.96 -17.12 13.16
C PRO A 857 51.85 -16.34 13.86
N ASN A 858 52.04 -15.03 14.09
CA ASN A 858 51.21 -14.22 14.97
C ASN A 858 49.98 -13.57 14.28
N GLN A 859 49.65 -13.96 13.03
CA GLN A 859 48.74 -13.18 12.19
C GLN A 859 47.36 -13.81 11.92
N SER A 860 47.22 -15.14 11.88
CA SER A 860 45.91 -15.81 11.77
C SER A 860 45.44 -16.31 13.14
N SER A 861 44.17 -16.09 13.51
CA SER A 861 43.67 -16.45 14.85
C SER A 861 43.07 -17.86 14.96
N PHE A 862 42.77 -18.52 13.83
CA PHE A 862 42.26 -19.90 13.79
C PHE A 862 42.82 -20.71 12.60
N MET A 863 42.67 -22.02 12.66
CA MET A 863 42.95 -22.96 11.57
C MET A 863 41.74 -23.84 11.27
N PHE A 864 41.61 -24.29 10.03
CA PHE A 864 40.68 -25.36 9.70
C PHE A 864 41.28 -26.71 10.14
N SER A 865 40.48 -27.48 10.88
CA SER A 865 40.87 -28.82 11.37
C SER A 865 40.79 -29.89 10.28
N LYS A 866 39.97 -29.65 9.26
CA LYS A 866 39.76 -30.47 8.07
C LYS A 866 39.67 -29.55 6.86
N VAL A 867 39.90 -30.07 5.66
CA VAL A 867 39.67 -29.31 4.42
C VAL A 867 38.22 -28.80 4.42
N PRO A 868 38.00 -27.47 4.37
CA PRO A 868 36.66 -26.90 4.35
C PRO A 868 35.98 -27.14 3.00
N VAL A 869 34.66 -27.02 2.95
CA VAL A 869 33.89 -27.06 1.70
C VAL A 869 33.80 -25.65 1.14
N LEU A 870 34.13 -25.48 -0.14
CA LEU A 870 34.11 -24.21 -0.86
C LEU A 870 33.16 -24.32 -2.06
N GLN A 871 32.24 -23.37 -2.18
CA GLN A 871 31.50 -23.09 -3.41
C GLN A 871 31.94 -21.72 -3.94
N ALA A 872 32.29 -21.65 -5.22
CA ALA A 872 32.65 -20.40 -5.87
C ALA A 872 32.10 -20.33 -7.30
N MET A 873 31.86 -19.11 -7.78
CA MET A 873 31.41 -18.85 -9.13
C MET A 873 32.03 -17.57 -9.69
N ASN A 874 32.36 -17.60 -10.97
CA ASN A 874 32.86 -16.46 -11.73
C ASN A 874 31.69 -15.73 -12.39
N CYS A 875 31.51 -14.45 -12.06
CA CYS A 875 30.37 -13.63 -12.44
C CYS A 875 30.78 -12.42 -13.29
N GLU A 876 30.07 -12.23 -14.39
CA GLU A 876 30.13 -11.06 -15.27
C GLU A 876 29.03 -10.06 -14.87
N PRO A 877 29.38 -8.81 -14.51
CA PRO A 877 28.42 -7.76 -14.21
C PRO A 877 27.93 -7.07 -15.49
N ILE A 878 26.60 -6.98 -15.63
CA ILE A 878 25.92 -6.35 -16.77
C ILE A 878 24.99 -5.26 -16.23
N ILE A 879 25.15 -4.04 -16.73
CA ILE A 879 24.17 -2.96 -16.54
C ILE A 879 23.40 -2.80 -17.84
N GLU A 880 22.08 -2.89 -17.77
CA GLU A 880 21.19 -2.82 -18.93
C GLU A 880 20.09 -1.78 -18.75
N ARG A 881 19.64 -1.23 -19.87
CA ARG A 881 18.58 -0.22 -19.96
C ARG A 881 17.45 -0.69 -20.87
N ALA A 882 16.23 -0.30 -20.54
CA ALA A 882 15.03 -0.58 -21.32
C ALA A 882 13.99 0.54 -21.14
N GLU A 883 12.97 0.57 -21.99
CA GLU A 883 11.78 1.40 -21.80
C GLU A 883 10.73 0.60 -21.04
N ALA A 884 9.98 1.27 -20.17
CA ALA A 884 8.98 0.64 -19.33
C ALA A 884 7.73 1.49 -19.17
N LYS A 885 6.58 0.82 -19.10
CA LYS A 885 5.31 1.41 -18.69
C LYS A 885 5.07 1.07 -17.24
N ILE A 886 4.97 2.09 -16.39
CA ILE A 886 4.89 1.94 -14.94
C ILE A 886 3.60 2.55 -14.39
N THR A 887 3.09 1.97 -13.29
CA THR A 887 2.00 2.51 -12.49
C THR A 887 2.54 2.89 -11.11
N VAL A 888 2.52 4.17 -10.81
CA VAL A 888 3.13 4.77 -9.62
C VAL A 888 2.04 5.34 -8.71
N ASP A 889 2.24 5.18 -7.41
CA ASP A 889 1.45 5.85 -6.38
C ASP A 889 1.82 7.34 -6.29
N PHE A 890 0.83 8.23 -6.39
CA PHE A 890 1.06 9.67 -6.43
C PHE A 890 1.78 10.24 -5.19
N GLU A 891 1.46 9.76 -3.98
CA GLU A 891 1.99 10.33 -2.74
C GLU A 891 3.38 9.80 -2.41
N THR A 892 3.61 8.50 -2.60
CA THR A 892 4.84 7.83 -2.16
C THR A 892 5.89 7.71 -3.27
N GLY A 893 5.49 7.78 -4.53
CA GLY A 893 6.38 7.45 -5.66
C GLY A 893 6.69 5.95 -5.77
N ASN A 894 5.98 5.09 -5.03
CA ASN A 894 6.18 3.65 -5.06
C ASN A 894 5.52 3.04 -6.29
N ILE A 895 6.17 2.03 -6.88
CA ILE A 895 5.68 1.37 -8.09
C ILE A 895 4.73 0.24 -7.72
N GLN A 896 3.48 0.35 -8.16
CA GLN A 896 2.48 -0.69 -7.96
C GLN A 896 2.66 -1.83 -8.97
N SER A 897 2.88 -1.48 -10.24
CA SER A 897 3.13 -2.45 -11.31
C SER A 897 3.96 -1.82 -12.43
N TYR A 898 4.70 -2.64 -13.16
CA TYR A 898 5.45 -2.22 -14.34
C TYR A 898 5.40 -3.30 -15.43
N SER A 899 5.65 -2.87 -16.66
CA SER A 899 5.87 -3.74 -17.82
C SER A 899 6.98 -3.15 -18.69
N ILE A 900 8.03 -3.92 -18.93
CA ILE A 900 9.13 -3.52 -19.84
C ILE A 900 8.62 -3.61 -21.28
N THR A 901 8.68 -2.50 -22.02
CA THR A 901 8.11 -2.37 -23.38
C THR A 901 9.14 -2.59 -24.48
N SER A 902 10.43 -2.34 -24.22
CA SER A 902 11.52 -2.59 -25.17
C SER A 902 12.43 -3.74 -24.74
N GLN A 903 13.20 -4.31 -25.67
CA GLN A 903 14.20 -5.33 -25.31
C GLN A 903 15.36 -4.69 -24.53
N PRO A 904 15.73 -5.22 -23.35
CA PRO A 904 16.87 -4.71 -22.59
C PRO A 904 18.15 -4.72 -23.42
N GLN A 905 18.91 -3.62 -23.37
CA GLN A 905 20.19 -3.45 -24.04
C GLN A 905 21.28 -3.12 -23.02
N PRO A 906 22.51 -3.66 -23.15
CA PRO A 906 23.63 -3.25 -22.30
C PRO A 906 23.92 -1.74 -22.41
N ALA A 907 24.31 -1.12 -21.30
CA ALA A 907 24.68 0.30 -21.20
C ALA A 907 26.22 0.44 -21.17
N PRO A 908 26.90 0.56 -22.33
CA PRO A 908 28.37 0.67 -22.39
C PRO A 908 28.90 1.94 -21.70
N GLU A 909 28.11 3.00 -21.62
CA GLU A 909 28.46 4.26 -20.95
C GLU A 909 28.80 4.05 -19.47
N ALA A 910 28.23 3.04 -18.81
CA ALA A 910 28.48 2.69 -17.42
C ALA A 910 29.93 2.30 -17.13
N TRP A 911 30.67 1.86 -18.15
CA TRP A 911 32.00 1.26 -18.06
C TRP A 911 33.09 2.04 -18.80
N SER A 912 32.74 3.18 -19.39
CA SER A 912 33.60 3.93 -20.33
C SER A 912 34.89 4.48 -19.70
N ASP A 913 34.79 5.08 -18.51
CA ASP A 913 35.87 5.82 -17.85
C ASP A 913 36.27 5.18 -16.51
N PRO A 914 37.31 4.34 -16.47
CA PRO A 914 37.90 3.87 -15.22
C PRO A 914 38.96 4.85 -14.72
N PHE A 915 38.54 5.86 -13.96
CA PHE A 915 39.40 6.90 -13.37
C PHE A 915 40.34 7.55 -14.39
N VAL A 916 39.77 8.05 -15.49
CA VAL A 916 40.52 8.64 -16.60
C VAL A 916 41.00 10.04 -16.22
N LEU A 917 42.30 10.28 -16.28
CA LEU A 917 42.89 11.60 -16.07
C LEU A 917 42.66 12.45 -17.33
N ARG A 918 41.99 13.60 -17.19
CA ARG A 918 41.62 14.50 -18.30
C ARG A 918 42.48 15.76 -18.38
N GLN A 919 42.58 16.50 -17.28
CA GLN A 919 43.36 17.73 -17.22
C GLN A 919 44.25 17.74 -15.98
N VAL A 920 45.51 18.16 -16.15
CA VAL A 920 46.49 18.33 -15.08
C VAL A 920 47.00 19.76 -15.14
N ARG A 921 46.82 20.54 -14.07
CA ARG A 921 47.35 21.90 -13.93
C ARG A 921 48.35 21.91 -12.78
N SER A 922 49.63 22.12 -13.11
CA SER A 922 50.66 22.35 -12.10
C SER A 922 50.56 23.80 -11.62
N LYS A 923 50.44 24.02 -10.30
CA LYS A 923 50.52 25.37 -9.71
C LYS A 923 51.97 25.82 -9.65
N VAL A 924 52.47 26.37 -10.75
CA VAL A 924 53.83 26.93 -10.78
C VAL A 924 53.78 28.40 -10.34
N ASP A 925 54.32 28.70 -9.15
CA ASP A 925 54.91 30.01 -8.83
C ASP A 925 56.43 29.83 -8.67
N ILE A 926 57.20 30.52 -9.50
CA ILE A 926 58.58 30.17 -9.90
C ILE A 926 59.67 30.35 -8.82
N GLU A 927 59.39 30.68 -7.55
CA GLU A 927 60.46 31.18 -6.66
C GLU A 927 60.88 30.36 -5.42
N ARG A 928 60.36 29.16 -5.12
CA ARG A 928 60.94 28.32 -4.04
C ARG A 928 61.00 26.83 -4.34
N LYS A 929 62.12 26.38 -4.89
CA LYS A 929 62.54 24.96 -4.83
C LYS A 929 62.75 24.59 -3.36
N ILE A 930 62.02 23.58 -2.87
CA ILE A 930 62.20 22.72 -1.66
C ILE A 930 60.84 22.31 -1.02
N HIS A 931 59.68 22.67 -1.58
CA HIS A 931 58.42 22.03 -1.19
C HIS A 931 57.83 21.22 -2.34
N TYR A 932 57.33 20.03 -1.99
CA TYR A 932 56.56 19.13 -2.82
C TYR A 932 55.49 19.90 -3.61
N ASP A 933 55.51 19.78 -4.94
CA ASP A 933 54.66 20.59 -5.83
C ASP A 933 53.22 20.05 -5.83
N GLU A 934 52.24 20.87 -5.47
CA GLU A 934 50.82 20.52 -5.58
C GLU A 934 50.33 20.67 -7.03
N VAL A 935 49.65 19.64 -7.51
CA VAL A 935 49.11 19.51 -8.86
C VAL A 935 47.60 19.30 -8.76
N ASP A 936 46.84 20.15 -9.44
CA ASP A 936 45.40 20.00 -9.56
C ASP A 936 45.12 19.06 -10.75
N ALA A 937 44.29 18.02 -10.57
CA ALA A 937 43.81 17.23 -11.70
C ALA A 937 42.33 16.87 -11.68
N ASN A 938 41.80 16.78 -12.90
CA ASN A 938 40.44 16.35 -13.19
C ASN A 938 40.45 14.88 -13.61
N VAL A 939 39.71 14.07 -12.88
CA VAL A 939 39.51 12.65 -13.12
C VAL A 939 38.05 12.39 -13.44
N THR A 940 37.80 11.64 -14.51
CA THR A 940 36.45 11.18 -14.85
C THR A 940 36.26 9.71 -14.52
N THR A 941 35.12 9.37 -13.92
CA THR A 941 34.78 7.99 -13.51
C THR A 941 33.34 7.65 -13.88
N SER A 942 33.12 6.57 -14.61
CA SER A 942 31.77 6.11 -14.96
C SER A 942 31.05 5.48 -13.77
N TYR A 943 29.72 5.60 -13.75
CA TYR A 943 28.91 5.17 -12.61
C TYR A 943 28.95 3.65 -12.35
N GLY A 944 29.12 2.81 -13.38
CA GLY A 944 29.26 1.36 -13.23
C GLY A 944 30.60 0.96 -12.61
N VAL A 945 31.70 1.61 -13.04
CA VAL A 945 33.03 1.42 -12.43
C VAL A 945 32.99 1.82 -10.96
N LEU A 946 32.43 3.00 -10.68
CA LEU A 946 32.32 3.51 -9.31
C LEU A 946 31.48 2.60 -8.42
N PHE A 947 30.34 2.13 -8.92
CA PHE A 947 29.48 1.17 -8.22
C PHE A 947 30.21 -0.14 -7.89
N MET A 948 30.92 -0.72 -8.87
CA MET A 948 31.59 -2.01 -8.71
C MET A 948 32.78 -1.94 -7.76
N ASP A 949 33.69 -0.98 -7.94
CA ASP A 949 34.84 -0.83 -7.05
C ASP A 949 34.35 -0.48 -5.63
N ALA A 950 33.34 0.39 -5.48
CA ALA A 950 32.75 0.68 -4.18
C ALA A 950 32.11 -0.57 -3.52
N LEU A 951 31.31 -1.33 -4.26
CA LEU A 951 30.64 -2.53 -3.74
C LEU A 951 31.65 -3.57 -3.24
N LEU A 952 32.68 -3.85 -4.05
CA LEU A 952 33.66 -4.88 -3.74
C LEU A 952 34.64 -4.44 -2.66
N GLY A 953 35.05 -3.17 -2.65
CA GLY A 953 35.98 -2.59 -1.69
C GLY A 953 35.39 -2.27 -0.30
N ALA A 954 34.07 -2.25 -0.17
CA ALA A 954 33.39 -1.76 1.03
C ALA A 954 33.77 -2.50 2.32
N ALA A 955 34.06 -3.80 2.27
CA ALA A 955 34.35 -4.61 3.46
C ALA A 955 35.76 -4.38 4.05
N ASP A 956 36.57 -3.51 3.44
CA ASP A 956 37.91 -3.12 3.91
C ASP A 956 38.19 -1.64 3.61
N LEU A 957 37.46 -0.74 4.29
CA LEU A 957 37.58 0.71 4.08
C LEU A 957 39.00 1.25 4.37
N PRO A 958 39.77 0.76 5.37
CA PRO A 958 41.12 1.26 5.62
C PRO A 958 42.09 1.02 4.46
N GLN A 959 41.83 0.05 3.59
CA GLN A 959 42.62 -0.20 2.39
C GLN A 959 41.95 0.31 1.12
N ILE A 960 40.86 1.08 1.22
CA ILE A 960 40.12 1.56 0.05
C ILE A 960 40.91 2.54 -0.82
N GLU A 961 41.89 3.22 -0.23
CA GLU A 961 42.86 4.06 -0.93
C GLU A 961 43.92 3.24 -1.73
N GLY A 962 43.81 1.91 -1.67
CA GLY A 962 44.71 0.95 -2.30
C GLY A 962 45.87 0.53 -1.39
N TYR A 963 46.40 -0.67 -1.65
CA TYR A 963 47.54 -1.22 -0.92
C TYR A 963 48.81 -0.40 -1.18
N SER A 964 49.30 0.32 -0.17
CA SER A 964 50.66 0.88 -0.17
C SER A 964 51.63 -0.28 0.06
N THR A 965 52.35 -0.70 -0.98
CA THR A 965 53.62 -1.41 -0.75
C THR A 965 54.48 -0.45 0.07
N ASN A 966 54.73 -0.76 1.34
CA ASN A 966 55.57 0.05 2.21
C ASN A 966 56.92 0.29 1.56
N VAL A 967 57.06 1.44 0.90
CA VAL A 967 58.34 2.08 0.61
C VAL A 967 58.28 3.38 1.40
N GLY A 968 58.67 3.31 2.68
CA GLY A 968 58.82 4.48 3.53
C GLY A 968 58.03 4.44 4.83
N GLY A 969 58.50 3.63 5.78
CA GLY A 969 58.10 3.71 7.19
C GLY A 969 59.20 3.11 8.06
N ASN A 970 60.09 3.96 8.55
CA ASN A 970 61.20 3.66 9.47
C ASN A 970 62.28 2.66 9.00
N ILE A 971 63.14 3.12 8.10
CA ILE A 971 64.60 2.92 8.27
C ILE A 971 65.19 4.21 8.88
N LEU A 972 64.68 4.60 10.04
CA LEU A 972 65.40 5.48 10.96
C LEU A 972 65.96 4.57 12.06
N GLY A 973 67.17 4.04 11.84
CA GLY A 973 67.90 3.30 12.89
C GLY A 973 68.80 2.15 12.44
N LYS A 974 68.76 1.70 11.18
CA LYS A 974 69.76 0.73 10.69
C LYS A 974 70.52 1.28 9.49
N ARG A 975 71.78 1.65 9.75
CA ARG A 975 72.85 1.85 8.77
C ARG A 975 72.76 0.76 7.68
N LEU A 976 72.43 1.16 6.45
CA LEU A 976 72.96 0.50 5.27
C LEU A 976 74.37 1.07 5.03
N THR A 977 75.30 0.63 5.88
CA THR A 977 76.72 0.64 5.54
C THR A 977 77.06 -0.79 5.23
N ASP A 978 76.89 -1.20 3.98
CA ASP A 978 77.93 -2.02 3.36
C ASP A 978 77.84 -1.95 1.84
N THR A 979 78.94 -1.47 1.31
CA THR A 979 79.39 -1.51 -0.07
C THR A 979 79.32 -2.93 -0.64
N SER A 980 78.57 -3.13 -1.71
CA SER A 980 79.07 -3.86 -2.89
C SER A 980 78.10 -3.67 -4.07
N GLU A 981 78.53 -2.84 -5.02
CA GLU A 981 78.13 -2.96 -6.42
C GLU A 981 78.53 -4.35 -6.91
N GLN A 982 77.57 -5.27 -7.06
CA GLN A 982 77.55 -6.42 -7.98
C GLN A 982 76.62 -7.52 -7.44
N SER A 983 75.32 -7.31 -7.56
CA SER A 983 74.39 -8.39 -7.87
C SER A 983 73.06 -7.76 -8.25
N GLY A 984 72.61 -7.99 -9.48
CA GLY A 984 71.28 -7.62 -9.97
C GLY A 984 70.18 -8.48 -9.35
N ASN A 985 70.14 -8.56 -8.02
CA ASN A 985 69.03 -9.15 -7.31
C ASN A 985 68.06 -8.04 -6.96
N ASN A 986 66.97 -7.98 -7.72
CA ASN A 986 65.73 -7.34 -7.33
C ASN A 986 65.49 -7.67 -5.85
N VAL A 987 65.62 -6.69 -4.98
CA VAL A 987 65.07 -6.80 -3.62
C VAL A 987 63.57 -7.00 -3.84
N LEU A 988 63.14 -8.26 -3.75
CA LEU A 988 61.74 -8.63 -3.76
C LEU A 988 61.14 -7.86 -2.59
N LEU A 989 60.37 -6.82 -2.92
CA LEU A 989 59.54 -6.08 -1.99
C LEU A 989 58.58 -7.11 -1.37
N GLU A 990 58.92 -7.63 -0.20
CA GLU A 990 58.04 -8.50 0.59
C GLU A 990 56.78 -7.70 0.91
N THR A 991 55.70 -7.98 0.18
CA THR A 991 54.35 -7.55 0.54
C THR A 991 53.97 -8.27 1.82
N SER A 992 54.13 -7.61 2.98
CA SER A 992 53.57 -8.11 4.23
C SER A 992 52.05 -7.99 4.14
N TYR A 993 51.37 -9.06 3.72
CA TYR A 993 49.91 -9.15 3.80
C TYR A 993 49.50 -8.90 5.25
N MET A 994 48.73 -7.86 5.51
CA MET A 994 48.29 -7.54 6.86
C MET A 994 47.25 -8.57 7.31
N ALA A 995 47.30 -8.96 8.58
CA ALA A 995 46.24 -9.74 9.18
C ALA A 995 44.95 -8.91 9.27
N GLU A 996 43.81 -9.55 9.05
CA GLU A 996 42.48 -8.95 9.20
C GLU A 996 42.26 -8.35 10.60
N ASP A 997 42.92 -8.85 11.66
CA ASP A 997 42.79 -8.31 13.03
C ASP A 997 43.64 -7.04 13.26
N VAL A 998 44.57 -6.71 12.36
CA VAL A 998 45.32 -5.44 12.40
C VAL A 998 44.46 -4.29 11.88
N VAL A 999 43.47 -4.59 11.03
CA VAL A 999 42.57 -3.62 10.41
C VAL A 999 41.19 -3.74 11.06
N ILE A 1000 40.92 -2.86 12.03
CA ILE A 1000 39.68 -2.90 12.82
C ILE A 1000 38.59 -2.09 12.10
N ASP A 1001 37.89 -2.73 11.14
CA ASP A 1001 36.70 -2.17 10.47
C ASP A 1001 35.61 -3.24 10.30
N ASP A 1002 34.41 -2.92 10.76
CA ASP A 1002 33.17 -3.72 10.71
C ASP A 1002 32.01 -2.94 10.06
N THR A 1003 32.28 -1.81 9.41
CA THR A 1003 31.23 -0.92 8.88
C THR A 1003 30.33 -1.63 7.85
N PHE A 1004 30.94 -2.32 6.89
CA PHE A 1004 30.26 -3.06 5.81
C PHE A 1004 30.60 -4.55 5.82
N LYS A 1005 30.79 -5.08 7.03
CA LYS A 1005 31.22 -6.44 7.28
C LYS A 1005 30.56 -6.99 8.54
N ILE A 1006 30.10 -8.23 8.47
CA ILE A 1006 29.44 -8.88 9.59
C ILE A 1006 30.37 -9.97 10.14
N ARG A 1007 30.90 -9.73 11.34
CA ARG A 1007 31.65 -10.70 12.13
C ARG A 1007 30.86 -11.14 13.35
N ASP A 1008 30.63 -12.44 13.49
CA ASP A 1008 29.99 -13.03 14.67
C ASP A 1008 30.85 -14.18 15.21
N ARG A 1009 31.47 -13.95 16.37
CA ARG A 1009 32.35 -14.92 17.02
C ARG A 1009 31.60 -16.04 17.73
N LEU A 1010 30.30 -15.89 18.01
CA LEU A 1010 29.49 -16.92 18.66
C LEU A 1010 29.05 -17.97 17.64
N ASN A 1011 28.62 -17.52 16.46
CA ASN A 1011 28.13 -18.39 15.40
C ASN A 1011 29.18 -18.72 14.33
N GLY A 1012 30.42 -18.24 14.48
CA GLY A 1012 31.51 -18.54 13.53
C GLY A 1012 31.38 -17.84 12.17
N LEU A 1013 30.76 -16.66 12.10
CA LEU A 1013 30.47 -15.97 10.85
C LEU A 1013 31.49 -14.87 10.56
N ASN A 1014 31.96 -14.78 9.32
CA ASN A 1014 32.77 -13.66 8.83
C ASN A 1014 32.52 -13.41 7.34
N MET A 1015 31.82 -12.33 7.03
CA MET A 1015 31.34 -12.10 5.66
C MET A 1015 31.14 -10.62 5.35
N ASP A 1016 31.21 -10.28 4.06
CA ASP A 1016 30.73 -8.99 3.57
C ASP A 1016 29.20 -8.89 3.63
N ILE A 1017 28.67 -7.66 3.48
CA ILE A 1017 27.22 -7.41 3.52
C ILE A 1017 26.45 -8.12 2.39
N MET A 1018 27.07 -8.38 1.24
CA MET A 1018 26.44 -9.08 0.11
C MET A 1018 26.21 -10.55 0.46
N SER A 1019 27.23 -11.21 1.00
CA SER A 1019 27.16 -12.60 1.44
C SER A 1019 26.28 -12.76 2.68
N TYR A 1020 26.26 -11.76 3.57
CA TYR A 1020 25.29 -11.70 4.67
C TYR A 1020 23.84 -11.64 4.16
N ALA A 1021 23.57 -10.79 3.15
CA ALA A 1021 22.25 -10.72 2.53
C ALA A 1021 21.86 -12.05 1.88
N MET A 1022 22.80 -12.75 1.24
CA MET A 1022 22.58 -14.10 0.70
C MET A 1022 22.26 -15.12 1.80
N LEU A 1023 22.97 -15.08 2.93
CA LEU A 1023 22.73 -15.97 4.07
C LEU A 1023 21.35 -15.75 4.67
N LYS A 1024 20.91 -14.50 4.81
CA LYS A 1024 19.56 -14.17 5.33
C LYS A 1024 18.46 -14.60 4.36
N GLN A 1025 18.65 -14.46 3.05
CA GLN A 1025 17.73 -15.02 2.05
C GLN A 1025 17.66 -16.56 2.12
N ALA A 1026 18.74 -17.22 2.53
CA ALA A 1026 18.80 -18.65 2.80
C ALA A 1026 18.28 -19.04 4.20
N ASN A 1027 17.48 -18.17 4.86
CA ASN A 1027 16.95 -18.36 6.23
C ASN A 1027 18.03 -18.57 7.32
N GLY A 1028 19.26 -18.09 7.10
CA GLY A 1028 20.36 -18.25 8.05
C GLY A 1028 21.04 -19.62 8.01
N ASP A 1029 20.73 -20.47 7.03
CA ASP A 1029 21.38 -21.77 6.85
C ASP A 1029 22.68 -21.65 6.05
N PRO A 1030 23.87 -21.86 6.66
CA PRO A 1030 25.15 -21.75 5.97
C PRO A 1030 25.39 -22.89 4.97
N GLU A 1031 24.74 -24.05 5.10
CA GLU A 1031 24.91 -25.17 4.17
C GLU A 1031 24.15 -24.94 2.86
N ALA A 1032 23.05 -24.19 2.89
CA ALA A 1032 22.24 -23.89 1.71
C ALA A 1032 23.01 -23.14 0.61
N LEU A 1033 23.99 -22.29 1.00
CA LEU A 1033 24.82 -21.52 0.07
C LEU A 1033 25.97 -22.34 -0.56
N LEU A 1034 26.21 -23.57 -0.12
CA LEU A 1034 27.12 -24.49 -0.80
C LEU A 1034 26.52 -25.06 -2.09
N ASN A 1035 25.21 -24.91 -2.30
CA ASN A 1035 24.54 -25.31 -3.54
C ASN A 1035 24.65 -24.19 -4.60
N PHE A 1036 25.26 -24.50 -5.75
CA PHE A 1036 25.42 -23.56 -6.87
C PHE A 1036 24.12 -22.86 -7.29
N THR A 1037 22.98 -23.57 -7.43
CA THR A 1037 21.74 -22.95 -7.92
C THR A 1037 21.16 -21.96 -6.91
N THR A 1038 21.25 -22.28 -5.63
CA THR A 1038 20.82 -21.41 -4.53
C THR A 1038 21.71 -20.18 -4.44
N MET A 1039 23.03 -20.38 -4.48
CA MET A 1039 24.02 -19.31 -4.46
C MET A 1039 23.89 -18.36 -5.66
N LEU A 1040 23.67 -18.90 -6.86
CA LEU A 1040 23.44 -18.12 -8.09
C LEU A 1040 22.19 -17.25 -7.98
N SER A 1041 21.06 -17.85 -7.59
CA SER A 1041 19.79 -17.12 -7.46
C SER A 1041 19.90 -15.99 -6.44
N HIS A 1042 20.52 -16.23 -5.29
CA HIS A 1042 20.70 -15.21 -4.26
C HIS A 1042 21.70 -14.13 -4.68
N ALA A 1043 22.82 -14.49 -5.33
CA ALA A 1043 23.78 -13.50 -5.80
C ALA A 1043 23.20 -12.59 -6.90
N GLN A 1044 22.43 -13.14 -7.85
CA GLN A 1044 21.74 -12.36 -8.88
C GLN A 1044 20.76 -11.36 -8.27
N HIS A 1045 19.93 -11.82 -7.32
CA HIS A 1045 18.99 -10.97 -6.62
C HIS A 1045 19.72 -9.89 -5.81
N THR A 1046 20.72 -10.28 -5.01
CA THR A 1046 21.55 -9.36 -4.22
C THR A 1046 22.17 -8.28 -5.09
N PHE A 1047 22.88 -8.63 -6.17
CA PHE A 1047 23.51 -7.64 -7.04
C PHE A 1047 22.51 -6.67 -7.66
N SER A 1048 21.37 -7.19 -8.15
CA SER A 1048 20.32 -6.36 -8.74
C SER A 1048 19.75 -5.36 -7.75
N THR A 1049 19.54 -5.76 -6.49
CA THR A 1049 19.04 -4.87 -5.44
C THR A 1049 20.09 -3.85 -5.01
N PHE A 1050 21.36 -4.23 -4.85
CA PHE A 1050 22.42 -3.26 -4.53
C PHE A 1050 22.55 -2.20 -5.63
N PHE A 1051 22.48 -2.58 -6.91
CA PHE A 1051 22.47 -1.63 -8.02
C PHE A 1051 21.19 -0.78 -8.06
N GLN A 1052 20.01 -1.37 -7.77
CA GLN A 1052 18.74 -0.65 -7.67
C GLN A 1052 18.83 0.50 -6.66
N HIS A 1053 19.37 0.25 -5.46
CA HIS A 1053 19.58 1.27 -4.44
C HIS A 1053 20.59 2.32 -4.88
N PHE A 1054 21.74 1.91 -5.45
CA PHE A 1054 22.73 2.82 -5.99
C PHE A 1054 22.16 3.76 -7.08
N ALA A 1055 21.36 3.20 -8.01
CA ALA A 1055 20.74 3.96 -9.09
C ALA A 1055 19.68 4.95 -8.57
N SER A 1056 18.90 4.54 -7.57
CA SER A 1056 17.85 5.37 -6.94
C SER A 1056 18.36 6.40 -5.93
N MET A 1057 19.65 6.32 -5.56
CA MET A 1057 20.26 7.21 -4.60
C MET A 1057 20.20 8.65 -5.08
N ASN A 1058 19.60 9.53 -4.27
CA ASN A 1058 19.40 10.95 -4.59
C ASN A 1058 18.61 11.21 -5.89
N ALA A 1059 17.59 10.41 -6.22
CA ALA A 1059 16.65 10.62 -7.33
C ALA A 1059 15.77 11.90 -7.26
N ARG A 1060 16.31 13.00 -6.70
CA ARG A 1060 15.73 14.34 -6.62
C ARG A 1060 16.23 15.21 -7.79
N PRO A 1061 15.50 16.25 -8.19
CA PRO A 1061 16.04 17.26 -9.12
C PRO A 1061 17.32 17.86 -8.51
N ASN A 1062 18.44 17.87 -9.27
CA ASN A 1062 19.82 18.20 -8.87
C ASN A 1062 20.66 17.04 -8.29
N ALA A 1063 20.39 15.80 -8.71
CA ALA A 1063 21.18 14.63 -8.33
C ALA A 1063 22.59 14.67 -8.94
N THR A 1064 23.62 14.81 -8.11
CA THR A 1064 25.03 14.73 -8.53
C THR A 1064 25.61 13.31 -8.50
N PHE A 1065 24.83 12.31 -8.05
CA PHE A 1065 25.28 10.93 -7.79
C PHE A 1065 24.21 9.90 -8.24
N GLY A 1066 24.62 8.68 -8.61
CA GLY A 1066 23.74 7.60 -9.08
C GLY A 1066 23.69 7.39 -10.61
N ALA A 1067 22.66 6.71 -11.10
CA ALA A 1067 22.53 6.33 -12.52
C ALA A 1067 21.78 7.36 -13.40
N TYR A 1068 21.43 8.52 -12.84
CA TYR A 1068 20.67 9.58 -13.51
C TYR A 1068 21.47 10.90 -13.59
N GLN A 1069 21.15 11.73 -14.57
CA GLN A 1069 21.71 13.07 -14.78
C GLN A 1069 20.59 14.07 -15.13
N ASP A 1070 20.87 15.36 -15.04
CA ASP A 1070 19.92 16.39 -15.46
C ASP A 1070 19.77 16.41 -17.00
N ILE A 1071 18.57 16.71 -17.50
CA ILE A 1071 18.33 16.85 -18.95
C ILE A 1071 19.12 18.04 -19.49
N ASP A 1072 19.81 17.83 -20.62
CA ASP A 1072 20.71 18.79 -21.29
C ASP A 1072 21.98 19.13 -20.48
N ASP A 1073 22.47 18.22 -19.62
CA ASP A 1073 23.72 18.43 -18.88
C ASP A 1073 24.92 18.59 -19.82
N ASN A 1074 25.55 19.78 -19.78
CA ASN A 1074 26.74 20.14 -20.53
C ASN A 1074 27.95 20.43 -19.63
N SER A 1075 27.89 20.05 -18.35
CA SER A 1075 28.93 20.33 -17.34
C SER A 1075 30.32 19.82 -17.72
N LEU A 1076 30.39 18.80 -18.58
CA LEU A 1076 31.63 18.12 -18.96
C LEU A 1076 32.15 18.46 -20.36
N GLU A 1077 31.46 19.29 -21.14
CA GLU A 1077 31.86 19.58 -22.52
C GLU A 1077 33.29 20.13 -22.64
N GLU A 1078 33.67 21.06 -21.75
CA GLU A 1078 35.01 21.68 -21.75
C GLU A 1078 36.11 20.67 -21.37
N VAL A 1079 35.85 19.81 -20.39
CA VAL A 1079 36.82 18.82 -19.89
C VAL A 1079 37.00 17.69 -20.89
N LEU A 1080 35.92 17.23 -21.51
CA LEU A 1080 35.94 16.15 -22.50
C LEU A 1080 36.57 16.62 -23.83
N ALA A 1081 36.45 17.90 -24.19
CA ALA A 1081 37.11 18.46 -25.38
C ALA A 1081 38.66 18.51 -25.29
N SER A 1082 39.25 18.16 -24.14
CA SER A 1082 40.70 18.14 -23.97
C SER A 1082 41.32 16.86 -24.57
N ASN A 1083 42.17 17.01 -25.60
CA ASN A 1083 42.82 15.90 -26.35
C ASN A 1083 43.86 15.08 -25.55
N LYS A 1084 43.91 15.16 -24.22
CA LYS A 1084 44.92 14.51 -23.36
C LYS A 1084 44.28 13.62 -22.30
N SER A 1085 43.67 12.51 -22.70
CA SER A 1085 43.19 11.49 -21.77
C SER A 1085 44.24 10.39 -21.52
N GLN A 1086 44.55 10.11 -20.25
CA GLN A 1086 45.48 9.06 -19.86
C GLN A 1086 44.89 8.21 -18.72
N ARG A 1087 45.06 6.88 -18.77
CA ARG A 1087 44.78 6.00 -17.62
C ARG A 1087 45.97 5.94 -16.67
N PHE A 1088 45.70 5.66 -15.39
CA PHE A 1088 46.74 5.26 -14.45
C PHE A 1088 47.36 3.92 -14.88
N ALA A 1089 48.48 3.96 -15.62
CA ALA A 1089 49.16 2.75 -16.10
C ALA A 1089 50.04 2.12 -15.00
N GLU A 1090 49.96 0.79 -14.85
CA GLU A 1090 50.70 -0.01 -13.86
C GLU A 1090 52.22 -0.03 -14.09
N SER A 1091 52.68 0.13 -15.34
CA SER A 1091 54.06 -0.12 -15.77
C SER A 1091 54.87 1.13 -16.16
N GLY A 1092 54.42 2.32 -15.79
CA GLY A 1092 55.16 3.56 -16.11
C GLY A 1092 55.02 4.06 -17.55
N SER A 1093 54.53 3.26 -18.50
CA SER A 1093 54.18 3.71 -19.84
C SER A 1093 52.72 4.17 -19.89
N GLY A 1094 52.49 5.48 -19.88
CA GLY A 1094 51.14 6.04 -20.09
C GLY A 1094 50.59 5.62 -21.46
N SER A 1095 49.65 4.68 -21.48
CA SER A 1095 48.93 4.30 -22.71
C SER A 1095 47.74 5.25 -22.92
N TYR A 1096 47.75 5.98 -24.03
CA TYR A 1096 46.61 6.79 -24.48
C TYR A 1096 45.43 5.89 -24.85
N PHE A 1097 44.25 6.19 -24.33
CA PHE A 1097 43.02 5.46 -24.63
C PHE A 1097 42.22 6.17 -25.73
N PRO A 1098 41.56 5.44 -26.65
CA PRO A 1098 40.61 6.04 -27.58
C PRO A 1098 39.48 6.72 -26.81
N GLU A 1099 39.11 7.91 -27.27
CA GLU A 1099 38.04 8.72 -26.67
C GLU A 1099 36.69 8.01 -26.87
N PHE A 1100 36.00 7.70 -25.76
CA PHE A 1100 34.64 7.19 -25.81
C PHE A 1100 33.70 8.32 -26.24
N LYS A 1101 32.83 8.06 -27.23
CA LYS A 1101 31.87 9.06 -27.70
C LYS A 1101 30.58 8.95 -26.87
N TYR A 1102 30.33 9.95 -26.03
CA TYR A 1102 29.09 10.05 -25.25
C TYR A 1102 27.94 10.53 -26.14
N GLU A 1103 26.83 9.80 -26.14
CA GLU A 1103 25.61 10.19 -26.85
C GLU A 1103 24.83 11.23 -26.03
N LYS A 1104 24.34 12.28 -26.68
CA LYS A 1104 23.36 13.20 -26.07
C LYS A 1104 21.96 12.67 -26.29
N LEU A 1105 21.21 12.49 -25.21
CA LEU A 1105 19.81 12.07 -25.28
C LEU A 1105 18.92 13.29 -25.58
N ASN A 1106 17.97 13.14 -26.52
CA ASN A 1106 16.97 14.18 -26.80
C ASN A 1106 15.71 13.92 -25.97
N THR A 1107 15.83 13.90 -24.65
CA THR A 1107 14.72 13.58 -23.73
C THR A 1107 13.77 14.77 -23.61
N SER A 1108 12.47 14.52 -23.83
CA SER A 1108 11.42 15.54 -23.61
C SER A 1108 11.30 15.89 -22.11
N ARG A 1109 11.20 17.18 -21.79
CA ARG A 1109 10.95 17.68 -20.42
C ARG A 1109 9.51 17.46 -19.94
N THR A 1110 8.60 17.07 -20.84
CA THR A 1110 7.20 16.75 -20.52
C THR A 1110 6.86 15.34 -20.96
N LEU A 1111 6.07 14.64 -20.14
CA LEU A 1111 5.62 13.28 -20.37
C LEU A 1111 4.10 13.16 -20.22
N ASP A 1112 3.46 12.42 -21.11
CA ASP A 1112 2.07 12.03 -20.98
C ASP A 1112 1.88 10.95 -19.90
N ALA A 1113 1.11 11.27 -18.86
CA ALA A 1113 0.73 10.35 -17.81
C ALA A 1113 -0.79 10.15 -17.77
N THR A 1114 -1.23 8.93 -17.49
CA THR A 1114 -2.65 8.55 -17.37
C THR A 1114 -2.99 8.31 -15.91
N VAL A 1115 -3.84 9.16 -15.35
CA VAL A 1115 -4.39 9.03 -14.01
C VAL A 1115 -5.61 8.11 -14.06
N THR A 1116 -5.59 7.03 -13.28
CA THR A 1116 -6.75 6.14 -13.12
C THR A 1116 -7.48 6.49 -11.82
N THR A 1117 -8.70 6.97 -11.90
CA THR A 1117 -9.56 7.18 -10.72
C THR A 1117 -10.70 6.17 -10.71
N ARG A 1118 -10.96 5.55 -9.55
CA ARG A 1118 -12.11 4.66 -9.39
C ARG A 1118 -13.38 5.50 -9.25
N ILE A 1119 -14.33 5.31 -10.16
CA ILE A 1119 -15.64 5.96 -10.12
C ILE A 1119 -16.78 4.94 -10.06
N GLU A 1120 -17.91 5.34 -9.51
CA GLU A 1120 -19.14 4.55 -9.55
C GLU A 1120 -20.10 5.20 -10.56
N PHE A 1121 -20.80 4.40 -11.37
CA PHE A 1121 -21.76 4.91 -12.35
C PHE A 1121 -23.03 4.07 -12.38
N LEU A 1122 -24.11 4.71 -12.84
CA LEU A 1122 -25.42 4.11 -12.97
C LEU A 1122 -25.59 3.47 -14.35
N ARG A 1123 -25.68 2.14 -14.39
CA ARG A 1123 -25.90 1.37 -15.61
C ARG A 1123 -27.37 0.98 -15.73
N MET A 1124 -27.94 1.12 -16.92
CA MET A 1124 -29.29 0.63 -17.18
C MET A 1124 -29.28 -0.86 -17.49
N ASN A 1125 -30.10 -1.64 -16.79
CA ASN A 1125 -30.24 -3.07 -17.05
C ASN A 1125 -30.86 -3.27 -18.46
N LYS A 1126 -30.16 -4.00 -19.33
CA LYS A 1126 -30.57 -4.23 -20.72
C LYS A 1126 -31.96 -4.88 -20.81
N VAL A 1127 -32.21 -5.89 -20.00
CA VAL A 1127 -33.47 -6.66 -20.01
C VAL A 1127 -34.61 -5.79 -19.51
N ALA A 1128 -34.43 -5.13 -18.36
CA ALA A 1128 -35.45 -4.25 -17.79
C ALA A 1128 -35.82 -3.11 -18.76
N THR A 1129 -34.82 -2.48 -19.39
CA THR A 1129 -35.03 -1.38 -20.34
C THR A 1129 -35.89 -1.80 -21.54
N TRP A 1130 -35.58 -2.93 -22.17
CA TRP A 1130 -36.35 -3.41 -23.33
C TRP A 1130 -37.74 -3.89 -22.96
N ILE A 1131 -37.92 -4.51 -21.78
CA ILE A 1131 -39.26 -4.86 -21.26
C ILE A 1131 -40.09 -3.59 -21.03
N SER A 1132 -39.51 -2.55 -20.43
CA SER A 1132 -40.20 -1.27 -20.22
C SER A 1132 -40.58 -0.61 -21.54
N ILE A 1133 -39.68 -0.56 -22.52
CA ILE A 1133 -39.97 -0.01 -23.87
C ILE A 1133 -41.08 -0.81 -24.56
N ALA A 1134 -41.03 -2.15 -24.51
CA ALA A 1134 -42.06 -3.00 -25.10
C ALA A 1134 -43.43 -2.77 -24.46
N CYS A 1135 -43.49 -2.65 -23.13
CA CYS A 1135 -44.72 -2.33 -22.41
C CYS A 1135 -45.26 -0.94 -22.79
N LEU A 1136 -44.39 0.09 -22.85
CA LEU A 1136 -44.81 1.43 -23.25
C LEU A 1136 -45.28 1.50 -24.70
N ALA A 1137 -44.59 0.84 -25.63
CA ALA A 1137 -44.98 0.78 -27.04
C ALA A 1137 -46.35 0.09 -27.20
N TRP A 1138 -46.61 -0.95 -26.42
CA TRP A 1138 -47.92 -1.61 -26.36
C TRP A 1138 -49.01 -0.67 -25.84
N LEU A 1139 -48.75 0.04 -24.74
CA LEU A 1139 -49.70 1.01 -24.15
C LEU A 1139 -49.98 2.19 -25.09
N ILE A 1140 -48.97 2.70 -25.81
CA ILE A 1140 -49.13 3.75 -26.83
C ILE A 1140 -50.03 3.25 -27.96
N SER A 1141 -49.77 2.04 -28.47
CA SER A 1141 -50.54 1.45 -29.56
C SER A 1141 -52.01 1.28 -29.20
N ILE A 1142 -52.31 0.81 -27.98
CA ILE A 1142 -53.68 0.67 -27.51
C ILE A 1142 -54.32 2.04 -27.24
N SER A 1143 -53.59 2.99 -26.65
CA SER A 1143 -54.12 4.34 -26.42
C SER A 1143 -54.53 5.01 -27.72
N LEU A 1144 -53.72 4.85 -28.78
CA LEU A 1144 -54.04 5.34 -30.12
C LEU A 1144 -55.25 4.62 -30.72
N ALA A 1145 -55.33 3.29 -30.57
CA ALA A 1145 -56.47 2.51 -31.02
C ALA A 1145 -57.77 2.93 -30.29
N VAL A 1146 -57.71 3.18 -28.98
CA VAL A 1146 -58.83 3.69 -28.20
C VAL A 1146 -59.21 5.09 -28.67
N LEU A 1147 -58.27 6.00 -28.91
CA LEU A 1147 -58.55 7.35 -29.38
C LEU A 1147 -59.26 7.36 -30.73
N ILE A 1148 -58.82 6.53 -31.68
CA ILE A 1148 -59.43 6.41 -33.02
C ILE A 1148 -60.80 5.74 -32.96
N LEU A 1149 -60.92 4.64 -32.20
CA LEU A 1149 -62.13 3.83 -32.19
C LEU A 1149 -63.20 4.35 -31.24
N LYS A 1150 -62.86 5.16 -30.23
CA LYS A 1150 -63.78 5.62 -29.18
C LYS A 1150 -65.09 6.18 -29.74
N HIS A 1151 -65.01 7.07 -30.73
CA HIS A 1151 -66.20 7.71 -31.29
C HIS A 1151 -67.15 6.68 -31.93
N SER A 1152 -66.61 5.76 -32.74
CA SER A 1152 -67.41 4.66 -33.31
C SER A 1152 -67.82 3.62 -32.27
N TYR A 1153 -67.04 3.48 -31.19
CA TYR A 1153 -67.24 2.42 -30.22
C TYR A 1153 -68.38 2.74 -29.25
N PHE A 1154 -68.46 3.99 -28.80
CA PHE A 1154 -69.45 4.47 -27.83
C PHE A 1154 -70.61 5.26 -28.47
N SER A 1155 -70.62 5.51 -29.78
CA SER A 1155 -71.69 6.27 -30.48
C SER A 1155 -73.11 5.76 -30.21
N HIS A 1156 -73.27 4.44 -30.09
CA HIS A 1156 -74.56 3.78 -29.88
C HIS A 1156 -75.05 3.81 -28.43
N LEU A 1157 -74.24 4.31 -27.49
CA LEU A 1157 -74.64 4.52 -26.10
C LEU A 1157 -75.09 5.97 -25.93
N LEU A 1158 -76.31 6.17 -25.44
CA LEU A 1158 -76.92 7.50 -25.27
C LEU A 1158 -76.46 8.19 -23.98
N TYR A 1159 -76.25 7.43 -22.90
CA TYR A 1159 -75.87 7.91 -21.58
C TYR A 1159 -74.75 7.05 -20.97
N ASP A 1160 -73.82 7.65 -20.23
CA ASP A 1160 -72.83 6.89 -19.45
C ASP A 1160 -73.51 6.32 -18.21
N VAL A 1161 -73.37 5.01 -18.00
CA VAL A 1161 -73.96 4.28 -16.87
C VAL A 1161 -72.84 4.02 -15.88
N GLU A 1162 -72.78 4.84 -14.83
CA GLU A 1162 -71.79 4.81 -13.78
C GLU A 1162 -72.23 4.07 -12.52
N SER A 1163 -73.51 4.18 -12.13
CA SER A 1163 -74.03 3.69 -10.86
C SER A 1163 -74.95 2.46 -11.01
N LEU A 1164 -75.07 1.66 -9.93
CA LEU A 1164 -76.03 0.54 -9.90
C LEU A 1164 -77.48 1.05 -10.01
N ALA A 1165 -77.76 2.27 -9.53
CA ALA A 1165 -79.07 2.90 -9.59
C ALA A 1165 -79.49 3.16 -11.06
N GLU A 1166 -78.58 3.66 -11.88
CA GLU A 1166 -78.81 3.85 -13.32
C GLU A 1166 -79.05 2.50 -14.03
N PHE A 1167 -78.36 1.42 -13.64
CA PHE A 1167 -78.66 0.07 -14.13
C PHE A 1167 -80.06 -0.43 -13.72
N LEU A 1168 -80.55 -0.07 -12.53
CA LEU A 1168 -81.89 -0.44 -12.07
C LEU A 1168 -82.97 0.30 -12.89
N VAL A 1169 -82.78 1.59 -13.17
CA VAL A 1169 -83.71 2.38 -13.99
C VAL A 1169 -83.80 1.83 -15.43
N LEU A 1170 -82.67 1.37 -16.01
CA LEU A 1170 -82.63 0.78 -17.35
C LEU A 1170 -83.41 -0.55 -17.50
N VAL A 1171 -83.68 -1.22 -16.38
CA VAL A 1171 -84.33 -2.53 -16.36
C VAL A 1171 -85.74 -2.47 -15.75
N ALA A 1172 -86.02 -1.51 -14.87
CA ALA A 1172 -87.28 -1.38 -14.16
C ALA A 1172 -88.50 -1.26 -15.10
N GLY A 1173 -88.35 -0.62 -16.26
CA GLY A 1173 -89.41 -0.46 -17.27
C GLY A 1173 -89.51 -1.59 -18.30
N SER A 1174 -88.76 -2.69 -18.15
CA SER A 1174 -88.66 -3.79 -19.13
C SER A 1174 -89.48 -5.02 -18.69
N GLU A 1175 -90.79 -4.95 -18.88
CA GLU A 1175 -91.75 -5.94 -18.35
C GLU A 1175 -91.52 -7.36 -18.87
N SER A 1176 -91.12 -7.52 -20.14
CA SER A 1176 -90.93 -8.86 -20.72
C SER A 1176 -89.65 -9.52 -20.18
N LEU A 1177 -88.60 -8.74 -19.96
CA LEU A 1177 -87.38 -9.16 -19.29
C LEU A 1177 -87.63 -9.51 -17.82
N LEU A 1178 -88.37 -8.66 -17.10
CA LEU A 1178 -88.72 -8.92 -15.69
C LEU A 1178 -89.59 -10.18 -15.56
N LYS A 1179 -90.54 -10.41 -16.48
CA LYS A 1179 -91.34 -11.64 -16.54
C LYS A 1179 -90.49 -12.87 -16.84
N LEU A 1180 -89.59 -12.79 -17.83
CA LEU A 1180 -88.67 -13.87 -18.19
C LEU A 1180 -87.77 -14.28 -17.01
N VAL A 1181 -87.30 -13.30 -16.24
CA VAL A 1181 -86.47 -13.48 -15.04
C VAL A 1181 -87.28 -14.04 -13.86
N ARG A 1182 -88.57 -13.70 -13.75
CA ARG A 1182 -89.47 -14.24 -12.73
C ARG A 1182 -89.82 -15.71 -12.97
N ASP A 1183 -90.01 -16.10 -14.23
CA ASP A 1183 -90.52 -17.42 -14.61
C ASP A 1183 -89.43 -18.50 -14.72
N ASN A 1184 -88.14 -18.13 -14.70
CA ASN A 1184 -87.02 -19.06 -14.85
C ASN A 1184 -85.92 -18.85 -13.79
N ASP A 1185 -85.16 -19.91 -13.47
CA ASP A 1185 -83.98 -19.78 -12.62
C ASP A 1185 -82.92 -18.91 -13.30
N VAL A 1186 -82.57 -17.82 -12.63
CA VAL A 1186 -81.60 -16.82 -13.08
C VAL A 1186 -80.23 -17.43 -13.40
N LYS A 1187 -79.78 -18.47 -12.69
CA LYS A 1187 -78.49 -19.15 -12.99
C LYS A 1187 -78.51 -19.90 -14.31
N LEU A 1188 -79.66 -20.47 -14.69
CA LEU A 1188 -79.85 -21.16 -15.96
C LEU A 1188 -80.06 -20.14 -17.09
N LEU A 1189 -80.80 -19.07 -16.82
CA LEU A 1189 -80.99 -17.94 -17.75
C LEU A 1189 -79.64 -17.33 -18.16
N GLN A 1190 -78.75 -17.02 -17.21
CA GLN A 1190 -77.42 -16.46 -17.51
C GLN A 1190 -76.58 -17.33 -18.46
N LYS A 1191 -76.84 -18.65 -18.51
CA LYS A 1191 -76.15 -19.59 -19.42
C LYS A 1191 -76.93 -19.85 -20.71
N SER A 1192 -78.14 -19.30 -20.84
CA SER A 1192 -79.02 -19.53 -21.98
C SER A 1192 -78.52 -18.87 -23.27
N LYS A 1193 -78.64 -19.61 -24.36
CA LYS A 1193 -78.39 -19.13 -25.72
C LYS A 1193 -79.68 -18.85 -26.51
N THR A 1194 -80.84 -19.22 -25.97
CA THR A 1194 -82.11 -19.22 -26.69
C THR A 1194 -82.81 -17.87 -26.69
N HIS A 1195 -82.69 -17.12 -25.59
CA HIS A 1195 -83.29 -15.80 -25.45
C HIS A 1195 -82.28 -14.72 -25.84
N MET A 1196 -82.74 -13.77 -26.64
CA MET A 1196 -81.97 -12.62 -27.11
C MET A 1196 -82.39 -11.38 -26.34
N THR A 1197 -81.43 -10.51 -26.00
CA THR A 1197 -81.69 -9.21 -25.36
C THR A 1197 -81.06 -8.10 -26.20
N LYS A 1198 -81.71 -6.93 -26.22
CA LYS A 1198 -81.25 -5.73 -26.93
C LYS A 1198 -81.42 -4.51 -26.01
N LEU A 1199 -80.51 -3.54 -26.15
CA LEU A 1199 -80.58 -2.25 -25.44
C LEU A 1199 -80.87 -1.16 -26.47
N GLY A 1200 -82.00 -0.49 -26.36
CA GLY A 1200 -82.47 0.49 -27.33
C GLY A 1200 -83.82 1.09 -26.96
N TRP A 1201 -84.37 1.91 -27.84
CA TRP A 1201 -85.72 2.44 -27.66
C TRP A 1201 -86.74 1.35 -27.99
N PHE A 1202 -87.65 1.08 -27.07
CA PHE A 1202 -88.78 0.19 -27.30
C PHE A 1202 -90.05 0.81 -26.74
N ARG A 1203 -91.20 0.48 -27.35
CA ARG A 1203 -92.52 0.83 -26.86
C ARG A 1203 -93.01 -0.29 -25.97
N ALA A 1204 -93.21 0.01 -24.69
CA ALA A 1204 -93.74 -0.93 -23.70
C ALA A 1204 -95.26 -1.17 -23.92
N PRO A 1205 -95.84 -2.24 -23.34
CA PRO A 1205 -97.27 -2.57 -23.49
C PRO A 1205 -98.23 -1.47 -23.01
N ASP A 1206 -97.75 -0.56 -22.15
CA ASP A 1206 -98.44 0.64 -21.66
C ASP A 1206 -98.43 1.82 -22.67
N GLY A 1207 -97.75 1.67 -23.81
CA GLY A 1207 -97.63 2.68 -24.86
C GLY A 1207 -96.47 3.67 -24.69
N ALA A 1208 -95.74 3.63 -23.56
CA ALA A 1208 -94.61 4.52 -23.29
C ALA A 1208 -93.36 4.09 -24.07
N ILE A 1209 -92.61 5.07 -24.59
CA ILE A 1209 -91.33 4.83 -25.29
C ILE A 1209 -90.19 4.97 -24.29
N ARG A 1210 -89.50 3.87 -23.98
CA ARG A 1210 -88.42 3.81 -22.99
C ARG A 1210 -87.10 3.40 -23.63
N TRP A 1211 -85.98 3.89 -23.08
CA TRP A 1211 -84.65 3.41 -23.43
C TRP A 1211 -84.15 2.47 -22.34
N GLY A 1212 -84.03 1.18 -22.66
CA GLY A 1212 -83.74 0.15 -21.65
C GLY A 1212 -83.38 -1.20 -22.25
N VAL A 1213 -83.08 -2.19 -21.40
CA VAL A 1213 -82.70 -3.54 -21.82
C VAL A 1213 -83.93 -4.44 -21.86
N GLU A 1214 -84.29 -4.94 -23.04
CA GLU A 1214 -85.50 -5.76 -23.21
C GLU A 1214 -85.25 -7.01 -24.08
N VAL A 1215 -86.11 -8.03 -23.95
CA VAL A 1215 -86.03 -9.31 -24.67
C VAL A 1215 -86.49 -9.14 -26.13
N VAL A 1216 -85.78 -9.80 -27.05
CA VAL A 1216 -86.10 -9.82 -28.48
C VAL A 1216 -86.67 -11.19 -28.84
N GLY A 1217 -87.86 -11.18 -29.45
CA GLY A 1217 -88.59 -12.37 -29.86
C GLY A 1217 -89.76 -12.73 -28.93
N ASP A 1218 -90.59 -13.66 -29.39
CA ASP A 1218 -91.91 -13.95 -28.82
C ASP A 1218 -91.81 -14.83 -27.56
N VAL A 1219 -91.77 -14.21 -26.37
CA VAL A 1219 -91.87 -14.89 -25.07
C VAL A 1219 -93.33 -14.88 -24.61
N GLY A 1220 -94.20 -15.49 -25.41
CA GLY A 1220 -95.67 -15.41 -25.23
C GLY A 1220 -96.24 -14.01 -25.51
N LEU A 1221 -97.58 -13.90 -25.48
CA LEU A 1221 -98.46 -12.78 -25.92
C LEU A 1221 -98.03 -11.33 -25.53
N GLY A 1222 -96.91 -10.82 -26.03
CA GLY A 1222 -96.46 -9.46 -25.75
C GLY A 1222 -95.06 -9.11 -26.23
N ALA A 1223 -94.75 -9.29 -27.52
CA ALA A 1223 -93.52 -8.76 -28.11
C ALA A 1223 -93.56 -7.22 -28.13
N VAL A 1224 -92.52 -6.58 -27.59
CA VAL A 1224 -92.34 -5.11 -27.63
C VAL A 1224 -91.96 -4.62 -29.03
N GLU A 1225 -92.49 -3.45 -29.41
CA GLU A 1225 -92.17 -2.78 -30.66
C GLU A 1225 -90.88 -1.95 -30.49
N TRP A 1226 -89.82 -2.30 -31.23
CA TRP A 1226 -88.56 -1.53 -31.22
C TRP A 1226 -88.69 -0.27 -32.07
N VAL A 1227 -88.32 0.88 -31.50
CA VAL A 1227 -88.41 2.20 -32.15
C VAL A 1227 -87.01 2.70 -32.46
N GLU A 1228 -86.81 3.32 -33.63
CA GLU A 1228 -85.59 4.08 -33.93
C GLU A 1228 -85.87 5.57 -33.66
N LYS A 1229 -84.98 6.23 -32.90
CA LYS A 1229 -85.14 7.63 -32.48
C LYS A 1229 -83.89 8.44 -32.80
#